data_AF-A0AAJ1H8L1-F1
#
_entry.id   AF-A0AAJ1H8L1-F1
#
_cell.length_a   1.000
_cell.length_b   1.000
_cell.length_c   1.000
_cell.angle_alpha   90.00
_cell.angle_beta   90.00
_cell.angle_gamma   90.00
#
_symmetry.space_group_name_H-M   'P 1'
#
loop_
_entity.id
_entity.type
_entity.pdbx_description
1 polymer ?
#
loop_
_entity_poly.entity_id
_entity_poly.type
_entity_poly.pdbx_seq_one_letter_code
_entity_poly.pdbx_strand_id
1 'polypeptide(L)'
;MSSESFPVTWQHLRVASAHMQTLVARWSDVLDAEPARTHVSVGPDGQGEIAITFNWREGEQEALHAAFTTVLGELWSTLDSLVVEAFTAMTLQHRPRDPAASRFFPVADSREGFEALLEQGCLDEVLKVQYQLVRACQPFSAPSGDATVDRFRDAVVELLGWTNKVRDGSCIGVWATPVSPEVRTDSPRSVLRAEPASARAVVGSTVVGSFVVKGYRPQTSVAAMAGTELNLGFDGFEPTSAEDTFGARLGRLVKTIRAFAAVFSSFTDDVPGARPVRGAHRLTPTWKDAGESWTADSLEALDASAIGLGVVTGGQTLRLIVRTPTGVFERVVPNASPLRPYAKRGEAAEVAIRDAAATWGLPDFVFTAPVERKGSGVREVADGLLIVGGRGIIVQAKAREGTPGDDERERSWARKVVSKAKKQAAGTLRRVTAAAVPLVDGRGRPVTVDGSAVSWAAVVVLDHPAPPSGVEFTEVGEKLGTVVLDRRDWEFLFTQLRSTHAVVEYLHRVATEPSRLGDEPERYYELAAADERATPGSLDPALIGLGIETSAPTLPSAPAGSDGDEAHELVRIILEDIATIPLDDAKQDDRRRVLASLDSLPVAHRTDLGAFLLDAFEKLSNVQEGKTRWAFRTFLSAADRDQLSFGVASEFGEQTRDSFHYWLRLRHHERVGRIGDTSDLITIGVLLTPRPDEYRRWDTTMAAIGGDSGLTEEDVARLEELWPTPLPQ
;
A
#
# COMPACT_ATOMS: atom_id res chain seq x y z
N MET A 1 3.74 -17.70 -6.56
CA MET A 1 3.97 -16.51 -5.73
C MET A 1 3.06 -15.44 -6.29
N SER A 2 2.01 -15.04 -5.55
CA SER A 2 1.01 -14.14 -6.11
C SER A 2 1.65 -12.77 -6.35
N SER A 3 1.45 -12.24 -7.56
CA SER A 3 1.89 -10.89 -7.96
C SER A 3 1.08 -9.78 -7.27
N GLU A 4 0.24 -10.12 -6.29
CA GLU A 4 -0.80 -9.25 -5.74
C GLU A 4 -0.28 -8.25 -4.71
N SER A 5 0.77 -8.60 -3.95
CA SER A 5 1.33 -7.72 -2.91
C SER A 5 2.24 -6.60 -3.47
N PHE A 6 2.77 -6.73 -4.68
CA PHE A 6 3.74 -5.78 -5.29
C PHE A 6 3.51 -5.56 -6.80
N PRO A 7 2.30 -5.16 -7.23
CA PRO A 7 1.92 -5.13 -8.65
C PRO A 7 2.82 -4.23 -9.52
N VAL A 8 3.29 -3.09 -9.01
CA VAL A 8 4.11 -2.13 -9.78
C VAL A 8 5.52 -2.69 -9.99
N THR A 9 6.14 -3.25 -8.94
CA THR A 9 7.40 -3.98 -9.03
C THR A 9 7.33 -5.09 -10.09
N TRP A 10 6.26 -5.91 -10.05
CA TRP A 10 6.12 -7.01 -11.01
C TRP A 10 5.81 -6.53 -12.43
N GLN A 11 5.19 -5.36 -12.60
CA GLN A 11 5.02 -4.71 -13.90
C GLN A 11 6.37 -4.32 -14.49
N HIS A 12 7.21 -3.59 -13.76
CA HIS A 12 8.54 -3.19 -14.23
C HIS A 12 9.41 -4.40 -14.60
N LEU A 13 9.36 -5.49 -13.82
CA LEU A 13 10.06 -6.73 -14.17
C LEU A 13 9.58 -7.39 -15.46
N ARG A 14 8.26 -7.34 -15.74
CA ARG A 14 7.71 -7.85 -17.00
C ARG A 14 8.18 -7.01 -18.17
N VAL A 15 8.15 -5.68 -18.04
CA VAL A 15 8.62 -4.74 -19.07
C VAL A 15 10.12 -4.92 -19.33
N ALA A 16 10.94 -4.99 -18.28
CA ALA A 16 12.38 -5.30 -18.39
C ALA A 16 12.64 -6.62 -19.13
N SER A 17 11.87 -7.67 -18.81
CA SER A 17 12.00 -8.99 -19.45
C SER A 17 11.64 -8.93 -20.95
N ALA A 18 10.59 -8.19 -21.32
CA ALA A 18 10.16 -8.02 -22.72
C ALA A 18 11.19 -7.22 -23.54
N HIS A 19 11.74 -6.15 -22.97
CA HIS A 19 12.80 -5.39 -23.63
C HIS A 19 14.11 -6.17 -23.76
N MET A 20 14.44 -7.03 -22.79
CA MET A 20 15.57 -7.95 -22.91
C MET A 20 15.38 -8.92 -24.07
N GLN A 21 14.19 -9.52 -24.22
CA GLN A 21 13.89 -10.39 -25.36
C GLN A 21 13.98 -9.64 -26.69
N THR A 22 13.51 -8.40 -26.73
CA THR A 22 13.62 -7.52 -27.91
C THR A 22 15.08 -7.24 -28.26
N LEU A 23 15.93 -6.97 -27.27
CA LEU A 23 17.36 -6.76 -27.47
C LEU A 23 18.05 -8.00 -28.04
N VAL A 24 17.74 -9.18 -27.50
CA VAL A 24 18.29 -10.46 -27.98
C VAL A 24 17.86 -10.73 -29.41
N ALA A 25 16.57 -10.58 -29.73
CA ALA A 25 16.06 -10.76 -31.09
C ALA A 25 16.72 -9.80 -32.09
N ARG A 26 16.84 -8.52 -31.73
CA ARG A 26 17.53 -7.52 -32.58
C ARG A 26 19.00 -7.85 -32.79
N TRP A 27 19.69 -8.37 -31.76
CA TRP A 27 21.08 -8.77 -31.92
C TRP A 27 21.22 -9.98 -32.86
N SER A 28 20.31 -10.94 -32.77
CA SER A 28 20.24 -12.05 -33.74
C SER A 28 19.99 -11.55 -35.16
N ASP A 29 19.04 -10.65 -35.37
CA ASP A 29 18.76 -10.05 -36.69
C ASP A 29 19.98 -9.34 -37.27
N VAL A 30 20.75 -8.65 -36.41
CA VAL A 30 22.01 -8.00 -36.78
C VAL A 30 23.04 -9.05 -37.20
N LEU A 31 23.16 -10.19 -36.52
CA LEU A 31 24.12 -11.24 -36.90
C LEU A 31 23.72 -11.97 -38.19
N ASP A 32 22.43 -12.26 -38.37
CA ASP A 32 21.88 -12.95 -39.55
C ASP A 32 22.04 -12.10 -40.83
N ALA A 33 22.22 -10.80 -40.69
CA ALA A 33 22.56 -9.88 -41.76
C ALA A 33 24.02 -10.00 -42.27
N GLU A 34 24.83 -10.89 -41.68
CA GLU A 34 26.27 -11.08 -41.96
C GLU A 34 27.10 -9.77 -41.96
N PRO A 35 27.01 -8.94 -40.90
CA PRO A 35 27.69 -7.63 -40.83
C PRO A 35 29.20 -7.76 -40.66
N ALA A 36 29.67 -8.95 -40.26
CA ALA A 36 31.07 -9.26 -40.02
C ALA A 36 31.76 -9.80 -41.27
N ARG A 37 32.90 -9.21 -41.62
CA ARG A 37 33.77 -9.73 -42.70
C ARG A 37 35.08 -10.22 -42.11
N THR A 38 35.48 -11.42 -42.49
CA THR A 38 36.77 -12.01 -42.12
C THR A 38 37.79 -11.69 -43.21
N HIS A 39 38.94 -11.16 -42.80
CA HIS A 39 40.10 -10.89 -43.65
C HIS A 39 41.25 -11.79 -43.22
N VAL A 40 41.95 -12.36 -44.19
CA VAL A 40 43.10 -13.23 -43.95
C VAL A 40 44.32 -12.62 -44.61
N SER A 41 45.36 -12.36 -43.84
CA SER A 41 46.65 -11.88 -44.34
C SER A 41 47.71 -12.95 -44.05
N VAL A 42 48.62 -13.18 -45.00
CA VAL A 42 49.74 -14.11 -44.82
C VAL A 42 51.03 -13.45 -45.28
N GLY A 43 51.96 -13.30 -44.34
CA GLY A 43 53.30 -12.80 -44.56
C GLY A 43 54.16 -13.76 -45.39
N PRO A 44 55.27 -13.26 -45.95
CA PRO A 44 56.17 -14.05 -46.81
C PRO A 44 56.84 -15.24 -46.10
N ASP A 45 56.89 -15.23 -44.77
CA ASP A 45 57.41 -16.30 -43.91
C ASP A 45 56.37 -17.37 -43.55
N GLY A 46 55.13 -17.22 -44.03
CA GLY A 46 54.03 -18.14 -43.74
C GLY A 46 53.31 -17.88 -42.41
N GLN A 47 53.66 -16.81 -41.68
CA GLN A 47 52.85 -16.31 -40.57
C GLN A 47 51.64 -15.58 -41.13
N GLY A 48 50.46 -15.83 -40.57
CA GLY A 48 49.24 -15.16 -40.99
C GLY A 48 48.37 -14.72 -39.83
N GLU A 49 47.51 -13.75 -40.12
CA GLU A 49 46.56 -13.19 -39.19
C GLU A 49 45.15 -13.32 -39.76
N ILE A 50 44.19 -13.52 -38.86
CA ILE A 50 42.77 -13.48 -39.14
C ILE A 50 42.22 -12.23 -38.46
N ALA A 51 41.67 -11.32 -39.24
CA ALA A 51 41.05 -10.10 -38.75
C ALA A 51 39.56 -10.06 -39.08
N ILE A 52 38.76 -9.45 -38.20
CA ILE A 52 37.34 -9.20 -38.44
C ILE A 52 37.10 -7.69 -38.50
N THR A 53 36.27 -7.28 -39.46
CA THR A 53 35.64 -5.95 -39.48
C THR A 53 34.13 -6.12 -39.30
N PHE A 54 33.51 -5.28 -38.47
CA PHE A 54 32.07 -5.27 -38.25
C PHE A 54 31.46 -3.97 -38.75
N ASN A 55 30.46 -4.06 -39.64
CA ASN A 55 29.79 -2.88 -40.18
C ASN A 55 28.34 -2.83 -39.68
N TRP A 56 28.05 -1.89 -38.80
CA TRP A 56 26.68 -1.56 -38.39
C TRP A 56 25.89 -1.00 -39.56
N ARG A 57 24.62 -1.38 -39.71
CA ARG A 57 23.70 -0.60 -40.53
C ARG A 57 23.27 0.65 -39.76
N GLU A 58 22.78 1.64 -40.50
CA GLU A 58 22.36 2.93 -39.95
C GLU A 58 21.32 2.72 -38.82
N GLY A 59 21.62 3.29 -37.64
CA GLY A 59 20.73 3.27 -36.47
C GLY A 59 20.66 1.94 -35.68
N GLU A 60 21.29 0.84 -36.13
CA GLU A 60 21.19 -0.46 -35.44
C GLU A 60 21.84 -0.44 -34.04
N GLN A 61 23.05 0.12 -33.95
CA GLN A 61 23.78 0.24 -32.68
C GLN A 61 23.01 1.11 -31.69
N GLU A 62 22.45 2.23 -32.17
CA GLU A 62 21.65 3.15 -31.36
C GLU A 62 20.37 2.48 -30.85
N ALA A 63 19.69 1.70 -31.70
CA ALA A 63 18.48 0.97 -31.32
C ALA A 63 18.76 -0.13 -30.26
N LEU A 64 19.86 -0.87 -30.40
CA LEU A 64 20.30 -1.85 -29.39
C LEU A 64 20.67 -1.17 -28.07
N HIS A 65 21.39 -0.05 -28.14
CA HIS A 65 21.77 0.72 -26.97
C HIS A 65 20.55 1.33 -26.24
N ALA A 66 19.57 1.83 -26.99
CA ALA A 66 18.31 2.34 -26.44
C ALA A 66 17.52 1.22 -25.75
N ALA A 67 17.37 0.06 -26.41
CA ALA A 67 16.68 -1.09 -25.81
C ALA A 67 17.35 -1.55 -24.51
N PHE A 68 18.68 -1.60 -24.48
CA PHE A 68 19.42 -1.92 -23.26
C PHE A 68 19.19 -0.90 -22.14
N THR A 69 19.26 0.39 -22.47
CA THR A 69 19.04 1.48 -21.51
C THR A 69 17.65 1.40 -20.91
N THR A 70 16.63 1.06 -21.71
CA THR A 70 15.27 0.80 -21.20
C THR A 70 15.26 -0.37 -20.20
N VAL A 71 15.94 -1.49 -20.50
CA VAL A 71 16.04 -2.62 -19.55
C VAL A 71 16.66 -2.17 -18.22
N LEU A 72 17.74 -1.38 -18.24
CA LEU A 72 18.34 -0.86 -17.00
C LEU A 72 17.39 0.04 -16.22
N GLY A 73 16.68 0.94 -16.92
CA GLY A 73 15.70 1.85 -16.29
C GLY A 73 14.57 1.09 -15.60
N GLU A 74 14.06 0.03 -16.23
CA GLU A 74 13.00 -0.81 -15.68
C GLU A 74 13.49 -1.68 -14.51
N LEU A 75 14.75 -2.15 -14.54
CA LEU A 75 15.35 -2.84 -13.39
C LEU A 75 15.54 -1.92 -12.18
N TRP A 76 15.94 -0.66 -12.38
CA TRP A 76 15.96 0.32 -11.29
C TRP A 76 14.55 0.66 -10.80
N SER A 77 13.60 0.85 -11.71
CA SER A 77 12.20 1.12 -11.36
C SER A 77 11.57 -0.04 -10.57
N THR A 78 11.98 -1.28 -10.85
CA THR A 78 11.63 -2.46 -10.05
C THR A 78 12.11 -2.33 -8.61
N LEU A 79 13.39 -1.99 -8.41
CA LEU A 79 13.99 -1.84 -7.08
C LEU A 79 13.38 -0.67 -6.31
N ASP A 80 13.17 0.46 -6.98
CA ASP A 80 12.50 1.64 -6.39
C ASP A 80 11.07 1.28 -5.94
N SER A 81 10.30 0.63 -6.83
CA SER A 81 8.92 0.23 -6.54
C SER A 81 8.85 -0.79 -5.41
N LEU A 82 9.84 -1.68 -5.24
CA LEU A 82 9.88 -2.63 -4.12
C LEU A 82 9.82 -1.90 -2.78
N VAL A 83 10.57 -0.82 -2.65
CA VAL A 83 10.63 -0.07 -1.41
C VAL A 83 9.37 0.77 -1.22
N VAL A 84 8.86 1.40 -2.29
CA VAL A 84 7.61 2.17 -2.25
C VAL A 84 6.40 1.30 -1.92
N GLU A 85 6.29 0.13 -2.54
CA GLU A 85 5.18 -0.79 -2.31
C GLU A 85 5.30 -1.48 -0.95
N ALA A 86 6.51 -1.79 -0.48
CA ALA A 86 6.70 -2.28 0.90
C ALA A 86 6.35 -1.21 1.94
N PHE A 87 6.73 0.05 1.70
CA PHE A 87 6.29 1.16 2.53
C PHE A 87 4.76 1.24 2.54
N THR A 88 4.13 1.21 1.36
CA THR A 88 2.65 1.24 1.22
C THR A 88 1.97 0.06 1.91
N ALA A 89 2.58 -1.12 1.88
CA ALA A 89 2.11 -2.32 2.55
C ALA A 89 2.19 -2.24 4.09
N MET A 90 3.12 -1.42 4.61
CA MET A 90 3.43 -1.32 6.03
C MET A 90 2.89 -0.05 6.70
N THR A 91 2.61 1.01 5.94
CA THR A 91 2.12 2.30 6.45
C THR A 91 1.16 2.96 5.46
N LEU A 92 0.13 3.66 5.99
CA LEU A 92 -0.74 4.53 5.20
C LEU A 92 -0.24 5.97 5.12
N GLN A 93 0.74 6.32 5.94
CA GLN A 93 1.29 7.66 5.95
C GLN A 93 2.12 7.88 4.70
N HIS A 94 1.63 8.68 3.75
CA HIS A 94 2.45 9.10 2.61
C HIS A 94 3.54 10.04 3.12
N ARG A 95 4.81 9.61 3.06
CA ARG A 95 5.93 10.55 3.13
C ARG A 95 6.17 11.11 1.73
N PRO A 96 6.20 12.43 1.55
CA PRO A 96 6.55 13.01 0.27
C PRO A 96 7.94 12.53 -0.16
N ARG A 97 8.03 11.93 -1.35
CA ARG A 97 9.30 11.72 -2.05
C ARG A 97 9.97 13.07 -2.24
N ASP A 98 11.28 13.15 -2.03
CA ASP A 98 12.06 14.27 -2.60
C ASP A 98 12.03 14.12 -4.14
N PRO A 99 11.33 15.00 -4.88
CA PRO A 99 11.23 14.91 -6.33
C PRO A 99 12.60 15.02 -7.01
N ALA A 100 13.59 15.61 -6.33
CA ALA A 100 14.95 15.76 -6.84
C ALA A 100 15.79 14.47 -6.74
N ALA A 101 15.36 13.48 -5.94
CA ALA A 101 16.05 12.21 -5.82
C ALA A 101 15.80 11.35 -7.07
N SER A 102 16.87 11.10 -7.83
CA SER A 102 16.83 10.30 -9.07
C SER A 102 16.50 8.82 -8.86
N ARG A 103 16.64 8.29 -7.63
CA ARG A 103 16.36 6.90 -7.24
C ARG A 103 15.83 6.84 -5.81
N PHE A 104 15.07 5.81 -5.49
CA PHE A 104 14.50 5.60 -4.16
C PHE A 104 15.13 4.41 -3.42
N PHE A 105 15.48 3.33 -4.12
CA PHE A 105 16.22 2.21 -3.56
C PHE A 105 17.65 2.66 -3.21
N PRO A 106 18.08 2.57 -1.93
CA PRO A 106 19.39 3.08 -1.56
C PRO A 106 20.50 2.16 -2.02
N VAL A 107 21.38 2.70 -2.86
CA VAL A 107 22.64 2.07 -3.24
C VAL A 107 23.75 3.07 -3.00
N ALA A 108 24.73 2.67 -2.20
CA ALA A 108 25.93 3.46 -1.94
C ALA A 108 27.20 2.63 -2.18
N ASP A 109 28.27 3.34 -2.53
CA ASP A 109 29.63 2.80 -2.69
C ASP A 109 30.42 2.80 -1.37
N SER A 110 29.86 3.40 -0.32
CA SER A 110 30.48 3.59 0.99
C SER A 110 29.44 3.48 2.10
N ARG A 111 29.90 3.15 3.31
CA ARG A 111 29.03 3.06 4.47
C ARG A 111 28.45 4.42 4.83
N GLU A 112 29.26 5.46 4.80
CA GLU A 112 28.88 6.84 5.08
C GLU A 112 27.82 7.33 4.07
N GLY A 113 27.99 7.01 2.79
CA GLY A 113 27.00 7.32 1.76
C GLY A 113 25.67 6.60 1.98
N PHE A 114 25.70 5.35 2.44
CA PHE A 114 24.49 4.61 2.78
C PHE A 114 23.78 5.22 3.98
N GLU A 115 24.51 5.57 5.03
CA GLU A 115 23.96 6.22 6.23
C GLU A 115 23.31 7.57 5.86
N ALA A 116 23.92 8.37 4.96
CA ALA A 116 23.32 9.61 4.46
C ALA A 116 22.02 9.39 3.65
N LEU A 117 21.91 8.29 2.89
CA LEU A 117 20.66 7.93 2.21
C LEU A 117 19.59 7.49 3.21
N LEU A 118 19.96 6.78 4.27
CA LEU A 118 19.03 6.38 5.34
C LEU A 118 18.48 7.60 6.09
N GLU A 119 19.29 8.63 6.32
CA GLU A 119 18.85 9.89 6.92
C GLU A 119 17.80 10.63 6.08
N GLN A 120 17.76 10.36 4.76
CA GLN A 120 16.73 10.87 3.84
C GLN A 120 15.45 10.02 3.88
N GLY A 121 15.41 8.98 4.71
CA GLY A 121 14.23 8.15 4.97
C GLY A 121 13.91 7.12 3.89
N CYS A 122 14.88 6.75 3.05
CA CYS A 122 14.68 5.82 1.92
C CYS A 122 14.23 4.40 2.33
N LEU A 123 14.50 3.96 3.56
CA LEU A 123 14.06 2.65 4.08
C LEU A 123 13.33 2.80 5.42
N ASP A 124 12.91 4.01 5.77
CA ASP A 124 12.07 4.19 6.95
C ASP A 124 10.77 3.40 6.71
N GLU A 125 10.33 2.62 7.69
CA GLU A 125 9.11 1.78 7.64
C GLU A 125 9.16 0.46 6.86
N VAL A 126 10.28 0.09 6.24
CA VAL A 126 10.43 -1.29 5.73
C VAL A 126 10.74 -2.26 6.87
N LEU A 127 10.45 -3.54 6.66
CA LEU A 127 10.74 -4.56 7.67
C LEU A 127 12.23 -4.64 7.98
N LYS A 128 12.58 -4.97 9.22
CA LYS A 128 13.98 -5.17 9.63
C LYS A 128 14.72 -6.16 8.73
N VAL A 129 14.04 -7.24 8.32
CA VAL A 129 14.60 -8.26 7.42
C VAL A 129 14.83 -7.72 6.00
N GLN A 130 13.92 -6.88 5.49
CA GLN A 130 14.08 -6.17 4.21
C GLN A 130 15.24 -5.18 4.26
N TYR A 131 15.32 -4.38 5.32
CA TYR A 131 16.46 -3.49 5.57
C TYR A 131 17.79 -4.26 5.62
N GLN A 132 17.84 -5.38 6.36
CA GLN A 132 19.06 -6.18 6.46
C GLN A 132 19.44 -6.78 5.12
N LEU A 133 18.48 -7.23 4.32
CA LEU A 133 18.72 -7.69 2.96
C LEU A 133 19.33 -6.58 2.09
N VAL A 134 18.72 -5.37 2.08
CA VAL A 134 19.23 -4.23 1.29
C VAL A 134 20.63 -3.83 1.75
N ARG A 135 20.88 -3.77 3.06
CA ARG A 135 22.19 -3.46 3.63
C ARG A 135 23.25 -4.51 3.25
N ALA A 136 22.90 -5.79 3.31
CA ALA A 136 23.82 -6.88 2.96
C ALA A 136 24.16 -6.88 1.46
N CYS A 137 23.25 -6.39 0.62
CA CYS A 137 23.45 -6.30 -0.83
C CYS A 137 24.15 -5.01 -1.30
N GLN A 138 24.62 -4.16 -0.38
CA GLN A 138 25.32 -2.93 -0.77
C GLN A 138 26.69 -3.21 -1.39
N PRO A 139 27.12 -2.43 -2.40
CA PRO A 139 28.45 -2.55 -3.02
C PRO A 139 29.63 -2.54 -2.04
N PHE A 140 29.56 -1.77 -0.94
CA PHE A 140 30.63 -1.71 0.07
C PHE A 140 30.62 -2.87 1.08
N SER A 141 29.59 -3.73 1.06
CA SER A 141 29.46 -4.82 2.03
C SER A 141 30.41 -5.97 1.70
N ALA A 142 31.14 -6.45 2.71
CA ALA A 142 31.98 -7.64 2.59
C ALA A 142 31.15 -8.89 2.24
N PRO A 143 31.73 -9.92 1.59
CA PRO A 143 31.08 -11.21 1.34
C PRO A 143 30.46 -11.76 2.61
N SER A 144 29.17 -12.07 2.52
CA SER A 144 28.37 -12.53 3.66
C SER A 144 28.64 -13.99 3.99
N GLY A 145 29.15 -14.76 3.02
CA GLY A 145 29.25 -16.22 3.10
C GLY A 145 27.94 -16.94 2.71
N ASP A 146 26.85 -16.19 2.51
CA ASP A 146 25.60 -16.69 1.93
C ASP A 146 25.62 -16.45 0.41
N ALA A 147 25.68 -17.55 -0.35
CA ALA A 147 25.75 -17.52 -1.81
C ALA A 147 24.55 -16.82 -2.47
N THR A 148 23.40 -16.70 -1.80
CA THR A 148 22.23 -15.99 -2.32
C THR A 148 22.38 -14.49 -2.14
N VAL A 149 22.79 -14.05 -0.94
CA VAL A 149 23.04 -12.63 -0.65
C VAL A 149 24.20 -12.10 -1.49
N ASP A 150 25.27 -12.87 -1.63
CA ASP A 150 26.41 -12.48 -2.45
C ASP A 150 26.01 -12.34 -3.93
N ARG A 151 25.16 -13.22 -4.46
CA ARG A 151 24.60 -13.08 -5.82
C ARG A 151 23.75 -11.83 -5.98
N PHE A 152 22.95 -11.46 -4.99
CA PHE A 152 22.15 -10.24 -5.02
C PHE A 152 23.03 -8.99 -5.03
N ARG A 153 24.06 -8.96 -4.18
CA ARG A 153 25.06 -7.88 -4.18
C ARG A 153 25.72 -7.75 -5.54
N ASP A 154 26.22 -8.85 -6.10
CA ASP A 154 26.93 -8.84 -7.38
C ASP A 154 26.03 -8.32 -8.51
N ALA A 155 24.74 -8.66 -8.50
CA ALA A 155 23.76 -8.12 -9.43
C ALA A 155 23.54 -6.60 -9.26
N VAL A 156 23.44 -6.10 -8.03
CA VAL A 156 23.32 -4.64 -7.77
C VAL A 156 24.58 -3.90 -8.23
N VAL A 157 25.76 -4.48 -7.99
CA VAL A 157 27.05 -3.93 -8.45
C VAL A 157 27.12 -3.90 -9.98
N GLU A 158 26.73 -4.98 -10.66
CA GLU A 158 26.71 -5.05 -12.13
C GLU A 158 25.72 -4.05 -12.73
N LEU A 159 24.50 -3.95 -12.18
CA LEU A 159 23.49 -2.98 -12.59
C LEU A 159 23.99 -1.54 -12.43
N LEU A 160 24.61 -1.22 -11.29
CA LEU A 160 25.19 0.10 -11.02
C LEU A 160 26.33 0.40 -12.00
N GLY A 161 27.23 -0.56 -12.23
CA GLY A 161 28.35 -0.45 -13.15
C GLY A 161 27.89 -0.15 -14.58
N TRP A 162 26.91 -0.89 -15.09
CA TRP A 162 26.35 -0.64 -16.43
C TRP A 162 25.63 0.70 -16.53
N THR A 163 24.88 1.07 -15.49
CA THR A 163 24.19 2.37 -15.47
C THR A 163 25.17 3.54 -15.48
N ASN A 164 26.27 3.43 -14.75
CA ASN A 164 27.33 4.44 -14.77
C ASN A 164 27.99 4.52 -16.15
N LYS A 165 28.33 3.37 -16.77
CA LYS A 165 28.89 3.36 -18.14
C LYS A 165 27.99 4.07 -19.14
N VAL A 166 26.68 3.80 -19.13
CA VAL A 166 25.70 4.47 -20.01
C VAL A 166 25.64 5.97 -19.74
N ARG A 167 25.57 6.37 -18.46
CA ARG A 167 25.56 7.79 -18.05
C ARG A 167 26.82 8.53 -18.49
N ASP A 168 27.97 7.85 -18.44
CA ASP A 168 29.27 8.41 -18.82
C ASP A 168 29.48 8.40 -20.36
N GLY A 169 28.43 8.03 -21.13
CA GLY A 169 28.42 8.09 -22.59
C GLY A 169 28.98 6.84 -23.28
N SER A 170 29.21 5.74 -22.56
CA SER A 170 29.64 4.48 -23.17
C SER A 170 28.49 3.86 -23.96
N CYS A 171 28.77 3.48 -25.21
CA CYS A 171 27.83 2.73 -26.05
C CYS A 171 28.14 1.24 -26.01
N ILE A 172 27.12 0.42 -26.30
CA ILE A 172 27.32 -1.01 -26.55
C ILE A 172 27.98 -1.15 -27.91
N GLY A 173 29.05 -1.95 -27.99
CA GLY A 173 29.74 -2.32 -29.21
C GLY A 173 29.76 -3.83 -29.42
N VAL A 174 30.49 -4.24 -30.46
CA VAL A 174 30.71 -5.66 -30.76
C VAL A 174 31.99 -6.13 -30.08
N TRP A 175 31.91 -7.29 -29.46
CA TRP A 175 32.99 -7.96 -28.79
C TRP A 175 33.26 -9.31 -29.46
N ALA A 176 34.53 -9.56 -29.78
CA ALA A 176 34.98 -10.83 -30.33
C ALA A 176 35.44 -11.72 -29.18
N THR A 177 34.76 -12.86 -29.01
CA THR A 177 35.12 -13.89 -28.02
C THR A 177 35.84 -15.03 -28.74
N PRO A 178 37.07 -15.39 -28.32
CA PRO A 178 37.90 -16.34 -29.05
C PRO A 178 37.35 -17.77 -29.01
N VAL A 179 37.18 -18.36 -30.19
CA VAL A 179 37.02 -19.81 -30.40
C VAL A 179 38.18 -20.27 -31.31
N SER A 180 38.48 -21.57 -31.36
CA SER A 180 39.65 -22.06 -32.13
C SER A 180 39.50 -21.75 -33.63
N PRO A 181 40.45 -21.03 -34.25
CA PRO A 181 40.37 -20.70 -35.67
C PRO A 181 40.56 -21.93 -36.56
N GLU A 182 39.79 -22.02 -37.65
CA GLU A 182 39.96 -23.05 -38.67
C GLU A 182 40.78 -22.50 -39.84
N VAL A 183 41.95 -23.10 -40.11
CA VAL A 183 42.81 -22.71 -41.23
C VAL A 183 42.95 -23.88 -42.21
N ARG A 184 42.71 -23.63 -43.50
CA ARG A 184 42.76 -24.60 -44.59
C ARG A 184 43.78 -24.17 -45.64
N THR A 185 44.62 -25.11 -46.08
CA THR A 185 45.65 -24.91 -47.10
C THR A 185 45.78 -26.15 -47.98
N ASP A 186 46.23 -25.97 -49.23
CA ASP A 186 46.39 -27.07 -50.19
C ASP A 186 47.68 -27.87 -49.93
N SER A 187 47.58 -29.20 -50.08
CA SER A 187 48.72 -30.14 -50.06
C SER A 187 49.85 -29.69 -51.01
N PRO A 188 51.13 -29.81 -50.63
CA PRO A 188 51.70 -30.53 -49.48
C PRO A 188 51.86 -29.69 -48.19
N ARG A 189 51.15 -28.56 -48.08
CA ARG A 189 51.30 -27.63 -46.96
C ARG A 189 50.50 -28.10 -45.76
N SER A 190 50.93 -27.71 -44.57
CA SER A 190 50.25 -28.04 -43.32
C SER A 190 50.24 -26.84 -42.38
N VAL A 191 49.12 -26.61 -41.72
CA VAL A 191 49.01 -25.62 -40.64
C VAL A 191 49.81 -26.15 -39.44
N LEU A 192 50.82 -25.41 -39.00
CA LEU A 192 51.65 -25.78 -37.85
C LEU A 192 51.01 -25.36 -36.54
N ARG A 193 50.38 -24.19 -36.55
CA ARG A 193 49.84 -23.53 -35.37
C ARG A 193 48.71 -22.62 -35.82
N ALA A 194 47.62 -22.60 -35.07
CA ALA A 194 46.53 -21.65 -35.23
C ALA A 194 46.04 -21.33 -33.82
N GLU A 195 46.11 -20.06 -33.43
CA GLU A 195 45.80 -19.60 -32.08
C GLU A 195 44.83 -18.43 -32.13
N PRO A 196 43.78 -18.47 -31.29
CA PRO A 196 42.90 -17.33 -31.15
C PRO A 196 43.60 -16.18 -30.40
N ALA A 197 43.21 -14.94 -30.72
CA ALA A 197 43.62 -13.76 -29.96
C ALA A 197 42.83 -13.66 -28.65
N SER A 198 43.27 -12.81 -27.72
CA SER A 198 42.48 -12.49 -26.52
C SER A 198 41.16 -11.82 -26.89
N ALA A 199 40.11 -12.04 -26.10
CA ALA A 199 38.83 -11.36 -26.26
C ALA A 199 39.02 -9.84 -26.29
N ARG A 200 38.35 -9.15 -27.21
CA ARG A 200 38.51 -7.70 -27.44
C ARG A 200 37.34 -7.09 -28.19
N ALA A 201 37.17 -5.77 -28.03
CA ALA A 201 36.26 -4.97 -28.84
C ALA A 201 36.65 -5.06 -30.32
N VAL A 202 35.64 -5.15 -31.20
CA VAL A 202 35.82 -5.05 -32.65
C VAL A 202 35.71 -3.59 -33.05
N VAL A 203 36.86 -2.94 -33.25
CA VAL A 203 36.97 -1.54 -33.70
C VAL A 203 37.76 -1.52 -35.00
N GLY A 204 37.11 -1.11 -36.10
CA GLY A 204 37.72 -1.17 -37.43
C GLY A 204 38.10 -2.59 -37.83
N SER A 205 39.36 -2.80 -38.22
CA SER A 205 39.92 -4.13 -38.51
C SER A 205 40.64 -4.66 -37.27
N THR A 206 40.07 -5.70 -36.65
CA THR A 206 40.57 -6.26 -35.39
C THR A 206 41.10 -7.67 -35.60
N VAL A 207 42.36 -7.92 -35.25
CA VAL A 207 42.96 -9.27 -35.30
C VAL A 207 42.36 -10.14 -34.20
N VAL A 208 41.80 -11.28 -34.59
CA VAL A 208 41.10 -12.25 -33.73
C VAL A 208 41.78 -13.63 -33.70
N GLY A 209 42.78 -13.86 -34.55
CA GLY A 209 43.57 -15.08 -34.54
C GLY A 209 44.86 -14.93 -35.33
N SER A 210 45.81 -15.82 -35.06
CA SER A 210 47.08 -15.91 -35.78
C SER A 210 47.38 -17.37 -36.12
N PHE A 211 48.13 -17.60 -37.19
CA PHE A 211 48.48 -18.96 -37.62
C PHE A 211 49.83 -19.00 -38.35
N VAL A 212 50.36 -20.21 -38.53
CA VAL A 212 51.60 -20.46 -39.26
C VAL A 212 51.41 -21.62 -40.24
N VAL A 213 51.71 -21.41 -41.51
CA VAL A 213 51.63 -22.43 -42.57
C VAL A 213 53.02 -22.90 -42.98
N LYS A 214 53.32 -24.20 -42.81
CA LYS A 214 54.59 -24.78 -43.25
C LYS A 214 54.65 -24.84 -44.77
N GLY A 215 55.78 -24.41 -45.34
CA GLY A 215 56.01 -24.47 -46.79
C GLY A 215 55.20 -23.45 -47.59
N TYR A 216 54.78 -22.36 -46.94
CA TYR A 216 54.12 -21.25 -47.63
C TYR A 216 55.02 -20.64 -48.70
N ARG A 217 54.40 -20.21 -49.80
CA ARG A 217 55.03 -19.42 -50.87
C ARG A 217 54.09 -18.26 -51.21
N PRO A 218 54.62 -17.07 -51.55
CA PRO A 218 53.80 -15.97 -52.03
C PRO A 218 52.84 -16.44 -53.13
N GLN A 219 51.58 -15.98 -53.10
CA GLN A 219 50.47 -16.39 -54.00
C GLN A 219 49.82 -17.76 -53.72
N THR A 220 50.16 -18.42 -52.61
CA THR A 220 49.43 -19.62 -52.17
C THR A 220 48.06 -19.25 -51.60
N SER A 221 47.01 -19.98 -51.99
CA SER A 221 45.68 -19.84 -51.37
C SER A 221 45.70 -20.36 -49.94
N VAL A 222 45.29 -19.51 -48.99
CA VAL A 222 45.04 -19.87 -47.60
C VAL A 222 43.65 -19.37 -47.26
N ALA A 223 42.77 -20.28 -46.89
CA ALA A 223 41.45 -19.93 -46.38
C ALA A 223 41.48 -20.09 -44.86
N ALA A 224 41.00 -19.09 -44.12
CA ALA A 224 40.87 -19.18 -42.69
C ALA A 224 39.52 -18.63 -42.25
N MET A 225 38.91 -19.32 -41.28
CA MET A 225 37.76 -18.83 -40.54
C MET A 225 38.23 -18.52 -39.13
N ALA A 226 37.83 -17.35 -38.65
CA ALA A 226 38.24 -16.87 -37.34
C ALA A 226 37.84 -17.81 -36.20
N GLY A 227 36.73 -18.57 -36.36
CA GLY A 227 36.13 -19.31 -35.26
C GLY A 227 35.92 -18.36 -34.10
N THR A 228 35.10 -17.33 -34.25
CA THR A 228 34.95 -16.28 -33.22
C THR A 228 33.48 -16.04 -33.00
N GLU A 229 33.05 -16.03 -31.74
CA GLU A 229 31.70 -15.64 -31.38
C GLU A 229 31.63 -14.14 -31.19
N LEU A 230 30.75 -13.49 -31.95
CA LEU A 230 30.49 -12.08 -31.83
C LEU A 230 29.36 -11.86 -30.83
N ASN A 231 29.62 -11.04 -29.83
CA ASN A 231 28.66 -10.68 -28.79
C ASN A 231 28.61 -9.16 -28.62
N LEU A 232 27.64 -8.69 -27.85
CA LEU A 232 27.61 -7.30 -27.40
C LEU A 232 28.57 -7.09 -26.21
N GLY A 233 29.02 -5.87 -25.99
CA GLY A 233 29.84 -5.52 -24.83
C GLY A 233 30.11 -4.02 -24.73
N PHE A 234 30.48 -3.56 -23.54
CA PHE A 234 31.04 -2.22 -23.34
C PHE A 234 32.55 -2.23 -23.52
N ASP A 235 33.17 -1.05 -23.63
CA ASP A 235 34.61 -0.94 -23.48
C ASP A 235 35.07 -1.54 -22.14
N GLY A 236 36.14 -2.34 -22.19
CA GLY A 236 36.62 -3.16 -21.07
C GLY A 236 35.73 -4.36 -20.69
N PHE A 237 34.91 -4.90 -21.59
CA PHE A 237 34.16 -6.15 -21.33
C PHE A 237 35.08 -7.37 -21.43
N GLU A 238 35.36 -8.05 -20.32
CA GLU A 238 36.23 -9.23 -20.32
C GLU A 238 35.39 -10.50 -20.09
N PRO A 239 35.06 -11.27 -21.15
CA PRO A 239 34.35 -12.53 -21.00
C PRO A 239 35.28 -13.58 -20.38
N THR A 240 34.78 -14.31 -19.39
CA THR A 240 35.53 -15.38 -18.70
C THR A 240 35.54 -16.69 -19.47
N SER A 241 34.60 -16.87 -20.40
CA SER A 241 34.46 -18.03 -21.29
C SER A 241 33.60 -17.68 -22.50
N ALA A 242 33.48 -18.59 -23.47
CA ALA A 242 32.56 -18.43 -24.61
C ALA A 242 31.08 -18.30 -24.17
N GLU A 243 30.70 -18.95 -23.07
CA GLU A 243 29.33 -18.90 -22.54
C GLU A 243 29.03 -17.59 -21.76
N ASP A 244 30.07 -16.81 -21.44
CA ASP A 244 29.94 -15.56 -20.68
C ASP A 244 29.63 -14.37 -21.60
N THR A 245 28.49 -14.47 -22.29
CA THR A 245 28.01 -13.45 -23.23
C THR A 245 27.30 -12.31 -22.50
N PHE A 246 27.22 -11.14 -23.14
CA PHE A 246 26.45 -10.01 -22.62
C PHE A 246 24.98 -10.35 -22.41
N GLY A 247 24.37 -11.10 -23.35
CA GLY A 247 23.00 -11.59 -23.21
C GLY A 247 22.85 -12.51 -22.00
N ALA A 248 23.83 -13.40 -21.75
CA ALA A 248 23.83 -14.27 -20.58
C ALA A 248 24.00 -13.47 -19.27
N ARG A 249 24.89 -12.47 -19.23
CA ARG A 249 25.04 -11.57 -18.07
C ARG A 249 23.75 -10.81 -17.78
N LEU A 250 23.13 -10.21 -18.80
CA LEU A 250 21.88 -9.47 -18.67
C LEU A 250 20.73 -10.38 -18.23
N GLY A 251 20.64 -11.58 -18.79
CA GLY A 251 19.65 -12.59 -18.39
C GLY A 251 19.83 -13.04 -16.93
N ARG A 252 21.08 -13.24 -16.49
CA ARG A 252 21.40 -13.50 -15.07
C ARG A 252 21.00 -12.32 -14.20
N LEU A 253 21.28 -11.09 -14.62
CA LEU A 253 20.91 -9.88 -13.89
C LEU A 253 19.40 -9.78 -13.69
N VAL A 254 18.59 -9.88 -14.76
CA VAL A 254 17.12 -9.83 -14.69
C VAL A 254 16.58 -10.95 -13.79
N LYS A 255 17.12 -12.18 -13.92
CA LYS A 255 16.71 -13.31 -13.09
C LYS A 255 17.04 -13.09 -11.61
N THR A 256 18.20 -12.51 -11.31
CA THR A 256 18.65 -12.24 -9.95
C THR A 256 17.84 -11.12 -9.31
N ILE A 257 17.55 -10.02 -10.02
CA ILE A 257 16.66 -8.96 -9.53
C ILE A 257 15.23 -9.48 -9.31
N ARG A 258 14.74 -10.35 -10.19
CA ARG A 258 13.45 -11.05 -9.97
C ARG A 258 13.46 -11.88 -8.69
N ALA A 259 14.53 -12.62 -8.43
CA ALA A 259 14.69 -13.41 -7.21
C ALA A 259 14.84 -12.52 -5.96
N PHE A 260 15.54 -11.40 -6.07
CA PHE A 260 15.62 -10.39 -5.02
C PHE A 260 14.22 -9.85 -4.68
N ALA A 261 13.44 -9.44 -5.69
CA ALA A 261 12.07 -8.97 -5.52
C ALA A 261 11.20 -10.04 -4.85
N ALA A 262 11.29 -11.29 -5.31
CA ALA A 262 10.57 -12.41 -4.72
C ALA A 262 10.85 -12.60 -3.22
N VAL A 263 12.14 -12.63 -2.83
CA VAL A 263 12.53 -12.76 -1.41
C VAL A 263 12.09 -11.53 -0.62
N PHE A 264 12.32 -10.34 -1.16
CA PHE A 264 11.96 -9.08 -0.51
C PHE A 264 10.46 -8.98 -0.23
N SER A 265 9.62 -9.32 -1.21
CA SER A 265 8.16 -9.34 -1.09
C SER A 265 7.68 -10.42 -0.13
N SER A 266 8.30 -11.61 -0.11
CA SER A 266 7.89 -12.70 0.79
C SER A 266 7.98 -12.33 2.27
N PHE A 267 8.92 -11.45 2.64
CA PHE A 267 9.01 -10.95 4.01
C PHE A 267 7.77 -10.16 4.44
N THR A 268 7.09 -9.49 3.50
CA THR A 268 5.83 -8.78 3.78
C THR A 268 4.69 -9.77 4.00
N ASP A 269 4.65 -10.87 3.24
CA ASP A 269 3.59 -11.89 3.36
C ASP A 269 3.63 -12.62 4.72
N ASP A 270 4.80 -12.70 5.38
CA ASP A 270 5.02 -13.40 6.65
C ASP A 270 4.72 -12.55 7.91
N VAL A 271 4.39 -11.26 7.75
CA VAL A 271 4.17 -10.35 8.90
C VAL A 271 2.69 -10.26 9.26
N PRO A 272 2.29 -10.66 10.49
CA PRO A 272 0.91 -10.50 10.95
C PRO A 272 0.51 -9.02 10.93
N GLY A 273 -0.44 -8.66 10.07
CA GLY A 273 -0.92 -7.28 9.90
C GLY A 273 -0.23 -6.48 8.80
N ALA A 274 0.78 -7.03 8.12
CA ALA A 274 1.25 -6.48 6.85
C ALA A 274 0.14 -6.58 5.80
N ARG A 275 0.02 -5.53 5.00
CA ARG A 275 -1.11 -5.42 4.09
C ARG A 275 -0.69 -5.87 2.70
N PRO A 276 -1.49 -6.70 2.02
CA PRO A 276 -1.39 -6.74 0.58
C PRO A 276 -1.70 -5.33 0.05
N VAL A 277 -0.88 -4.84 -0.88
CA VAL A 277 -1.07 -3.53 -1.52
C VAL A 277 -2.48 -3.43 -2.15
N ARG A 278 -3.17 -4.57 -2.35
CA ARG A 278 -4.64 -4.70 -2.38
C ARG A 278 -5.13 -6.06 -1.83
N GLY A 279 -6.12 -6.03 -0.92
CA GLY A 279 -7.12 -7.09 -0.70
C GLY A 279 -6.68 -8.35 0.08
N ALA A 280 -7.54 -8.78 1.00
CA ALA A 280 -7.47 -9.98 1.84
C ALA A 280 -6.48 -9.93 3.02
N HIS A 281 -6.89 -9.28 4.09
CA HIS A 281 -6.39 -9.59 5.42
C HIS A 281 -6.79 -11.02 5.83
N ARG A 282 -5.93 -12.02 5.67
CA ARG A 282 -6.06 -13.25 6.49
C ARG A 282 -5.58 -12.98 7.91
N LEU A 283 -6.34 -12.18 8.64
CA LEU A 283 -6.20 -12.13 10.09
C LEU A 283 -6.52 -13.52 10.65
N THR A 284 -5.78 -13.94 11.67
CA THR A 284 -6.21 -15.08 12.49
C THR A 284 -7.63 -14.77 12.98
N PRO A 285 -8.62 -15.69 12.85
CA PRO A 285 -9.99 -15.39 13.22
C PRO A 285 -10.01 -14.93 14.68
N THR A 286 -10.34 -13.67 14.90
CA THR A 286 -10.39 -13.09 16.25
C THR A 286 -11.76 -13.23 16.88
N TRP A 287 -12.73 -13.78 16.13
CA TRP A 287 -14.08 -14.12 16.51
C TRP A 287 -14.33 -15.56 16.07
N LYS A 288 -14.64 -16.46 17.02
CA LYS A 288 -14.81 -17.90 16.77
C LYS A 288 -15.99 -18.43 17.55
N ASP A 289 -16.65 -19.47 17.05
CA ASP A 289 -17.65 -20.20 17.83
C ASP A 289 -17.00 -20.77 19.10
N ALA A 290 -17.60 -20.50 20.26
CA ALA A 290 -17.08 -20.95 21.55
C ALA A 290 -17.30 -22.45 21.80
N GLY A 291 -18.21 -23.10 21.06
CA GLY A 291 -18.59 -24.49 21.27
C GLY A 291 -17.46 -25.51 21.08
N GLU A 292 -16.41 -25.16 20.34
CA GLU A 292 -15.24 -26.02 20.12
C GLU A 292 -14.12 -25.82 21.15
N SER A 293 -14.11 -24.68 21.84
CA SER A 293 -12.97 -24.22 22.65
C SER A 293 -13.22 -24.24 24.16
N TRP A 294 -14.48 -24.37 24.60
CA TRP A 294 -14.87 -24.18 25.99
C TRP A 294 -15.70 -25.33 26.56
N THR A 295 -15.55 -25.56 27.86
CA THR A 295 -16.29 -26.60 28.60
C THR A 295 -17.73 -26.19 28.89
N ALA A 296 -18.63 -27.16 29.07
CA ALA A 296 -20.03 -26.90 29.42
C ALA A 296 -20.17 -26.03 30.69
N ASP A 297 -19.39 -26.32 31.72
CA ASP A 297 -19.38 -25.55 32.98
C ASP A 297 -19.00 -24.06 32.76
N SER A 298 -18.09 -23.78 31.82
CA SER A 298 -17.70 -22.40 31.47
C SER A 298 -18.83 -21.65 30.75
N LEU A 299 -19.62 -22.37 29.96
CA LEU A 299 -20.78 -21.81 29.25
C LEU A 299 -21.98 -21.62 30.20
N GLU A 300 -22.17 -22.51 31.19
CA GLU A 300 -23.17 -22.32 32.25
C GLU A 300 -22.83 -21.11 33.14
N ALA A 301 -21.55 -20.88 33.45
CA ALA A 301 -21.12 -19.68 34.17
C ALA A 301 -21.40 -18.39 33.38
N LEU A 302 -21.34 -18.44 32.05
CA LEU A 302 -21.73 -17.34 31.17
C LEU A 302 -23.25 -17.08 31.22
N ASP A 303 -24.07 -18.11 31.33
CA ASP A 303 -25.54 -17.96 31.50
C ASP A 303 -25.92 -17.25 32.79
N ALA A 304 -25.08 -17.33 33.83
CA ALA A 304 -25.24 -16.57 35.06
C ALA A 304 -24.82 -15.09 34.94
N SER A 305 -24.14 -14.70 33.86
CA SER A 305 -23.71 -13.30 33.62
C SER A 305 -24.89 -12.46 33.12
N ALA A 306 -25.19 -11.36 33.83
CA ALA A 306 -26.31 -10.45 33.50
C ALA A 306 -26.20 -9.77 32.12
N ILE A 307 -24.99 -9.75 31.55
CA ILE A 307 -24.67 -9.14 30.25
C ILE A 307 -24.20 -10.17 29.22
N GLY A 308 -24.13 -11.46 29.59
CA GLY A 308 -23.66 -12.51 28.68
C GLY A 308 -22.19 -12.38 28.28
N LEU A 309 -21.36 -11.79 29.14
CA LEU A 309 -19.92 -11.63 28.93
C LEU A 309 -19.14 -12.40 30.00
N GLY A 310 -18.12 -13.15 29.56
CA GLY A 310 -17.13 -13.80 30.40
C GLY A 310 -15.73 -13.35 30.00
N VAL A 311 -14.90 -13.01 30.99
CA VAL A 311 -13.52 -12.56 30.76
C VAL A 311 -12.58 -13.66 31.19
N VAL A 312 -11.72 -14.12 30.29
CA VAL A 312 -10.71 -15.13 30.60
C VAL A 312 -9.33 -14.54 30.40
N THR A 313 -8.69 -14.24 31.53
CA THR A 313 -7.32 -13.75 31.58
C THR A 313 -6.37 -14.93 31.68
N GLY A 314 -5.73 -15.27 30.56
CA GLY A 314 -4.72 -16.33 30.50
C GLY A 314 -3.71 -16.11 29.37
N GLY A 315 -2.45 -15.84 29.71
CA GLY A 315 -1.35 -15.67 28.75
C GLY A 315 -1.16 -14.23 28.23
N GLN A 316 -0.63 -14.08 27.01
CA GLN A 316 -0.33 -12.79 26.35
C GLN A 316 -1.52 -12.21 25.54
N THR A 317 -2.74 -12.71 25.72
CA THR A 317 -3.91 -12.26 24.95
C THR A 317 -5.13 -12.21 25.85
N LEU A 318 -5.94 -11.16 25.74
CA LEU A 318 -7.23 -11.10 26.41
C LEU A 318 -8.23 -11.93 25.61
N ARG A 319 -8.97 -12.81 26.27
CA ARG A 319 -10.05 -13.59 25.65
C ARG A 319 -11.35 -13.27 26.34
N LEU A 320 -12.36 -12.98 25.53
CA LEU A 320 -13.72 -12.73 25.98
C LEU A 320 -14.61 -13.83 25.42
N ILE A 321 -15.55 -14.31 26.23
CA ILE A 321 -16.64 -15.17 25.80
C ILE A 321 -17.87 -14.28 25.76
N VAL A 322 -18.43 -14.10 24.57
CA VAL A 322 -19.49 -13.14 24.29
C VAL A 322 -20.72 -13.91 23.82
N ARG A 323 -21.84 -13.74 24.53
CA ARG A 323 -23.14 -14.22 24.10
C ARG A 323 -23.80 -13.19 23.21
N THR A 324 -24.24 -13.63 22.05
CA THR A 324 -25.01 -12.84 21.10
C THR A 324 -26.34 -13.56 20.81
N PRO A 325 -27.30 -12.92 20.12
CA PRO A 325 -28.52 -13.60 19.67
C PRO A 325 -28.25 -14.79 18.74
N THR A 326 -27.09 -14.83 18.07
CA THR A 326 -26.73 -15.85 17.08
C THR A 326 -25.88 -16.99 17.64
N GLY A 327 -25.40 -16.88 18.89
CA GLY A 327 -24.59 -17.92 19.51
C GLY A 327 -23.68 -17.40 20.62
N VAL A 328 -22.74 -18.25 21.03
CA VAL A 328 -21.68 -17.87 21.98
C VAL A 328 -20.35 -17.90 21.24
N PHE A 329 -19.59 -16.83 21.37
CA PHE A 329 -18.37 -16.63 20.61
C PHE A 329 -17.18 -16.30 21.50
N GLU A 330 -16.01 -16.80 21.13
CA GLU A 330 -14.73 -16.37 21.68
C GLU A 330 -14.20 -15.18 20.87
N ARG A 331 -14.04 -14.03 21.54
CA ARG A 331 -13.31 -12.86 21.04
C ARG A 331 -11.91 -12.85 21.60
N VAL A 332 -10.92 -13.02 20.72
CA VAL A 332 -9.51 -12.84 21.06
C VAL A 332 -9.13 -11.39 20.80
N VAL A 333 -8.69 -10.69 21.85
CA VAL A 333 -8.11 -9.34 21.78
C VAL A 333 -6.59 -9.49 21.93
N PRO A 334 -5.80 -9.34 20.85
CA PRO A 334 -4.35 -9.42 20.90
C PRO A 334 -3.77 -8.34 21.82
N ASN A 335 -2.55 -8.54 22.31
CA ASN A 335 -1.77 -7.43 22.87
C ASN A 335 -1.51 -6.36 21.80
N ALA A 336 -1.22 -5.13 22.26
CA ALA A 336 -0.88 -4.03 21.38
C ALA A 336 0.29 -4.39 20.46
N SER A 337 0.20 -3.98 19.19
CA SER A 337 1.17 -4.23 18.14
C SER A 337 2.62 -3.93 18.57
N PRO A 338 3.63 -4.64 18.06
CA PRO A 338 5.02 -4.36 18.45
C PRO A 338 5.44 -2.94 18.03
N LEU A 339 6.12 -2.21 18.93
CA LEU A 339 6.67 -0.90 18.61
C LEU A 339 7.88 -1.01 17.68
N ARG A 340 8.10 0.03 16.88
CA ARG A 340 9.27 0.13 15.99
C ARG A 340 10.56 0.09 16.82
N PRO A 341 11.46 -0.88 16.60
CA PRO A 341 12.55 -1.19 17.53
C PRO A 341 13.68 -0.14 17.55
N TYR A 342 13.75 0.73 16.54
CA TYR A 342 14.84 1.71 16.37
C TYR A 342 14.46 3.14 16.79
N ALA A 343 13.18 3.42 17.00
CA ALA A 343 12.70 4.71 17.48
C ALA A 343 12.69 4.74 19.02
N LYS A 344 12.77 5.94 19.60
CA LYS A 344 12.52 6.07 21.04
C LYS A 344 11.11 5.59 21.34
N ARG A 345 10.93 4.90 22.46
CA ARG A 345 9.65 4.23 22.78
C ARG A 345 8.45 5.18 22.73
N GLY A 346 8.60 6.40 23.25
CA GLY A 346 7.56 7.45 23.17
C GLY A 346 7.15 7.76 21.73
N GLU A 347 8.12 8.13 20.89
CA GLU A 347 7.92 8.43 19.46
C GLU A 347 7.33 7.21 18.72
N ALA A 348 7.83 6.00 18.99
CA ALA A 348 7.33 4.78 18.39
C ALA A 348 5.87 4.49 18.77
N ALA A 349 5.49 4.76 20.03
CA ALA A 349 4.13 4.58 20.51
C ALA A 349 3.16 5.60 19.89
N GLU A 350 3.57 6.86 19.79
CA GLU A 350 2.80 7.91 19.11
C GLU A 350 2.50 7.53 17.66
N VAL A 351 3.50 7.03 16.95
CA VAL A 351 3.30 6.59 15.57
C VAL A 351 2.39 5.36 15.50
N ALA A 352 2.61 4.34 16.34
CA ALA A 352 1.76 3.14 16.35
C ALA A 352 0.27 3.47 16.61
N ILE A 353 -0.01 4.42 17.49
CA ILE A 353 -1.37 4.89 17.78
C ILE A 353 -2.01 5.55 16.55
N ARG A 354 -1.26 6.41 15.84
CA ARG A 354 -1.74 7.04 14.59
C ARG A 354 -1.92 6.01 13.48
N ASP A 355 -0.99 5.07 13.35
CA ASP A 355 -1.04 4.01 12.35
C ASP A 355 -2.25 3.10 12.57
N ALA A 356 -2.57 2.73 13.82
CA ALA A 356 -3.76 1.95 14.14
C ALA A 356 -5.05 2.66 13.68
N ALA A 357 -5.16 3.97 13.95
CA ALA A 357 -6.31 4.77 13.54
C ALA A 357 -6.41 4.92 12.01
N ALA A 358 -5.28 5.15 11.35
CA ALA A 358 -5.22 5.24 9.89
C ALA A 358 -5.59 3.90 9.24
N THR A 359 -5.10 2.79 9.80
CA THR A 359 -5.22 1.43 9.24
C THR A 359 -6.66 1.02 9.03
N TRP A 360 -7.45 1.05 10.10
CA TRP A 360 -8.80 0.53 10.11
C TRP A 360 -9.86 1.61 9.97
N GLY A 361 -9.51 2.87 10.19
CA GLY A 361 -10.36 4.02 9.94
C GLY A 361 -10.16 4.56 8.53
N LEU A 362 -9.48 5.70 8.41
CA LEU A 362 -8.97 6.29 7.16
C LEU A 362 -7.84 7.29 7.51
N PRO A 363 -6.75 7.36 6.74
CA PRO A 363 -5.67 8.34 6.94
C PRO A 363 -6.13 9.79 6.82
N ASP A 364 -7.14 10.03 5.98
CA ASP A 364 -7.78 11.32 5.72
C ASP A 364 -8.30 12.01 6.99
N PHE A 365 -8.55 11.23 8.05
CA PHE A 365 -9.06 11.72 9.34
C PHE A 365 -8.01 11.79 10.44
N VAL A 366 -6.78 11.33 10.18
CA VAL A 366 -5.68 11.33 11.16
C VAL A 366 -4.77 12.51 10.85
N PHE A 367 -4.55 13.40 11.81
CA PHE A 367 -3.72 14.59 11.59
C PHE A 367 -2.53 14.63 12.53
N THR A 368 -1.39 15.03 11.98
CA THR A 368 -0.22 15.43 12.78
C THR A 368 -0.34 16.91 13.11
N ALA A 369 -0.18 17.26 14.38
CA ALA A 369 -0.30 18.65 14.79
C ALA A 369 0.96 19.43 14.35
N PRO A 370 0.82 20.69 13.87
CA PRO A 370 1.93 21.47 13.36
C PRO A 370 3.01 21.71 14.42
N VAL A 371 4.26 21.69 13.98
CA VAL A 371 5.43 21.91 14.82
C VAL A 371 5.74 23.41 14.88
N GLU A 372 5.44 24.08 15.99
CA GLU A 372 5.80 25.48 16.19
C GLU A 372 7.17 25.61 16.88
N ARG A 373 8.07 26.42 16.31
CA ARG A 373 9.27 26.90 17.01
C ARG A 373 8.92 28.12 17.85
N LYS A 374 9.08 28.01 19.17
CA LYS A 374 8.98 29.17 20.08
C LYS A 374 10.29 29.32 20.85
N GLY A 375 11.13 30.25 20.40
CA GLY A 375 12.50 30.41 20.90
C GLY A 375 13.42 29.28 20.39
N SER A 376 14.31 28.77 21.24
CA SER A 376 15.18 27.62 20.91
C SER A 376 14.48 26.25 21.04
N GLY A 377 13.21 26.22 21.47
CA GLY A 377 12.44 25.00 21.67
C GLY A 377 11.45 24.72 20.54
N VAL A 378 11.39 23.46 20.13
CA VAL A 378 10.33 22.90 19.27
C VAL A 378 9.20 22.41 20.18
N ARG A 379 7.96 22.83 19.94
CA ARG A 379 6.80 22.37 20.73
C ARG A 379 5.69 21.91 19.83
N GLU A 380 5.47 20.60 19.82
CA GLU A 380 4.32 19.99 19.16
C GLU A 380 3.03 20.34 19.92
N VAL A 381 1.96 20.54 19.16
CA VAL A 381 0.67 21.00 19.67
C VAL A 381 -0.15 19.85 20.27
N ALA A 382 0.00 18.63 19.75
CA ALA A 382 -0.57 17.38 20.24
C ALA A 382 0.17 16.20 19.59
N ASP A 383 0.08 15.02 20.20
CA ASP A 383 0.70 13.79 19.69
C ASP A 383 -0.08 13.27 18.45
N GLY A 384 -1.38 13.56 18.38
CA GLY A 384 -2.22 13.38 17.19
C GLY A 384 -3.60 14.02 17.35
N LEU A 385 -4.30 14.20 16.23
CA LEU A 385 -5.71 14.59 16.19
C LEU A 385 -6.48 13.64 15.27
N LEU A 386 -7.69 13.23 15.66
CA LEU A 386 -8.64 12.61 14.74
C LEU A 386 -9.75 13.62 14.45
N ILE A 387 -10.12 13.81 13.19
CA ILE A 387 -11.21 14.71 12.80
C ILE A 387 -12.01 14.06 11.68
N VAL A 388 -13.29 13.80 11.95
CA VAL A 388 -14.22 13.14 11.02
C VAL A 388 -15.59 13.81 11.13
N GLY A 389 -16.05 14.40 10.03
CA GLY A 389 -17.26 15.23 10.01
C GLY A 389 -17.17 16.38 11.03
N GLY A 390 -18.21 16.57 11.83
CA GLY A 390 -18.28 17.60 12.89
C GLY A 390 -17.66 17.21 14.23
N ARG A 391 -16.95 16.07 14.34
CA ARG A 391 -16.37 15.59 15.60
C ARG A 391 -14.86 15.40 15.51
N GLY A 392 -14.20 15.63 16.64
CA GLY A 392 -12.76 15.48 16.78
C GLY A 392 -12.34 14.83 18.09
N ILE A 393 -11.18 14.17 18.06
CA ILE A 393 -10.50 13.60 19.22
C ILE A 393 -9.09 14.17 19.30
N ILE A 394 -8.73 14.72 20.45
CA ILE A 394 -7.35 15.10 20.77
C ILE A 394 -6.66 13.89 21.39
N VAL A 395 -5.64 13.37 20.70
CA VAL A 395 -4.91 12.19 21.14
C VAL A 395 -3.65 12.61 21.88
N GLN A 396 -3.42 11.99 23.04
CA GLN A 396 -2.19 12.13 23.83
C GLN A 396 -1.65 10.74 24.13
N ALA A 397 -0.46 10.42 23.63
CA ALA A 397 0.23 9.17 23.90
C ALA A 397 1.20 9.35 25.07
N LYS A 398 1.25 8.38 25.99
CA LYS A 398 2.27 8.36 27.04
C LYS A 398 2.84 6.96 27.16
N ALA A 399 4.12 6.82 26.82
CA ALA A 399 4.83 5.56 26.92
C ALA A 399 5.60 5.44 28.23
N ARG A 400 5.60 4.25 28.83
CA ARG A 400 6.45 3.92 29.97
C ARG A 400 7.85 3.55 29.48
N GLU A 401 8.82 4.41 29.79
CA GLU A 401 10.23 4.13 29.52
C GLU A 401 10.88 3.38 30.68
N GLY A 402 11.80 2.45 30.38
CA GLY A 402 12.52 1.66 31.37
C GLY A 402 11.72 0.49 31.97
N THR A 403 12.33 -0.21 32.92
CA THR A 403 11.71 -1.36 33.58
C THR A 403 10.57 -0.92 34.50
N PRO A 404 9.38 -1.54 34.43
CA PRO A 404 8.30 -1.30 35.39
C PRO A 404 8.75 -1.56 36.84
N GLY A 405 8.28 -0.73 37.76
CA GLY A 405 8.45 -0.90 39.20
C GLY A 405 7.34 -1.78 39.79
N ASP A 406 7.09 -1.61 41.09
CA ASP A 406 5.95 -2.22 41.76
C ASP A 406 4.60 -1.61 41.32
N ASP A 407 3.50 -2.31 41.58
CA ASP A 407 2.15 -1.92 41.15
C ASP A 407 1.76 -0.52 41.64
N GLU A 408 2.09 -0.15 42.89
CA GLU A 408 1.74 1.17 43.45
C GLU A 408 2.50 2.31 42.74
N ARG A 409 3.77 2.09 42.40
CA ARG A 409 4.55 3.03 41.58
C ARG A 409 3.96 3.19 40.19
N GLU A 410 3.52 2.09 39.55
CA GLU A 410 2.92 2.17 38.22
C GLU A 410 1.53 2.80 38.24
N ARG A 411 0.71 2.57 39.28
CA ARG A 411 -0.53 3.33 39.52
C ARG A 411 -0.27 4.83 39.66
N SER A 412 0.74 5.19 40.46
CA SER A 412 1.14 6.58 40.68
C SER A 412 1.68 7.23 39.39
N TRP A 413 2.46 6.47 38.61
CA TRP A 413 2.93 6.90 37.29
C TRP A 413 1.77 7.16 36.35
N ALA A 414 0.82 6.22 36.22
CA ALA A 414 -0.33 6.33 35.35
C ALA A 414 -1.17 7.59 35.68
N ARG A 415 -1.52 7.80 36.96
CA ARG A 415 -2.22 9.01 37.42
C ARG A 415 -1.47 10.30 37.08
N LYS A 416 -0.15 10.31 37.29
CA LYS A 416 0.69 11.47 36.99
C LYS A 416 0.71 11.80 35.50
N VAL A 417 0.93 10.79 34.65
CA VAL A 417 1.04 11.02 33.20
C VAL A 417 -0.31 11.37 32.58
N VAL A 418 -1.40 10.76 33.05
CA VAL A 418 -2.77 11.10 32.63
C VAL A 418 -3.11 12.53 33.01
N SER A 419 -2.85 12.95 34.25
CA SER A 419 -3.08 14.35 34.67
C SER A 419 -2.30 15.35 33.81
N LYS A 420 -1.07 15.01 33.40
CA LYS A 420 -0.28 15.84 32.48
C LYS A 420 -0.89 15.85 31.08
N ALA A 421 -1.27 14.69 30.54
CA ALA A 421 -1.87 14.55 29.23
C ALA A 421 -3.19 15.32 29.11
N LYS A 422 -4.06 15.26 30.13
CA LYS A 422 -5.30 16.07 30.20
C LYS A 422 -5.04 17.57 30.08
N LYS A 423 -4.05 18.09 30.80
CA LYS A 423 -3.64 19.50 30.70
C LYS A 423 -3.10 19.84 29.31
N GLN A 424 -2.37 18.92 28.68
CA GLN A 424 -1.88 19.10 27.31
C GLN A 424 -3.05 19.15 26.32
N ALA A 425 -3.99 18.19 26.38
CA ALA A 425 -5.17 18.15 25.53
C ALA A 425 -6.05 19.39 25.67
N ALA A 426 -6.28 19.88 26.90
CA ALA A 426 -7.00 21.14 27.13
C ALA A 426 -6.26 22.35 26.53
N GLY A 427 -4.92 22.33 26.53
CA GLY A 427 -4.10 23.34 25.86
C GLY A 427 -4.21 23.28 24.34
N THR A 428 -4.22 22.08 23.78
CA THR A 428 -4.46 21.81 22.35
C THR A 428 -5.83 22.34 21.93
N LEU A 429 -6.90 22.00 22.68
CA LEU A 429 -8.26 22.46 22.42
C LEU A 429 -8.31 23.98 22.28
N ARG A 430 -7.80 24.69 23.29
CA ARG A 430 -7.77 26.17 23.27
C ARG A 430 -7.07 26.75 22.05
N ARG A 431 -6.05 26.05 21.53
CA ARG A 431 -5.31 26.49 20.35
C ARG A 431 -6.11 26.24 19.07
N VAL A 432 -6.63 25.02 18.89
CA VAL A 432 -7.37 24.66 17.66
C VAL A 432 -8.71 25.39 17.55
N THR A 433 -9.31 25.81 18.67
CA THR A 433 -10.55 26.60 18.68
C THR A 433 -10.31 28.11 18.60
N ALA A 434 -9.06 28.59 18.73
CA ALA A 434 -8.80 30.04 18.74
C ALA A 434 -8.81 30.66 17.35
N ALA A 435 -8.39 29.90 16.34
CA ALA A 435 -8.39 30.29 14.93
C ALA A 435 -8.29 29.02 14.08
N ALA A 436 -8.61 29.14 12.79
CA ALA A 436 -8.38 28.06 11.85
C ALA A 436 -6.89 27.68 11.81
N VAL A 437 -6.58 26.39 11.92
CA VAL A 437 -5.21 25.87 12.03
C VAL A 437 -4.86 25.06 10.77
N PRO A 438 -3.71 25.31 10.13
CA PRO A 438 -3.19 24.43 9.08
C PRO A 438 -2.65 23.15 9.72
N LEU A 439 -3.21 22.02 9.32
CA LEU A 439 -2.81 20.66 9.69
C LEU A 439 -2.33 19.91 8.46
N VAL A 440 -1.71 18.75 8.68
CA VAL A 440 -1.39 17.78 7.64
C VAL A 440 -2.06 16.47 8.01
N ASP A 441 -2.84 15.93 7.07
CA ASP A 441 -3.52 14.65 7.26
C ASP A 441 -2.58 13.45 7.10
N GLY A 442 -3.10 12.25 7.34
CA GLY A 442 -2.36 11.01 7.27
C GLY A 442 -1.95 10.64 5.85
N ARG A 443 -2.35 11.39 4.82
CA ARG A 443 -1.84 11.23 3.45
C ARG A 443 -0.86 12.34 3.06
N GLY A 444 -0.42 13.15 4.02
CA GLY A 444 0.51 14.25 3.77
C GLY A 444 -0.12 15.47 3.10
N ARG A 445 -1.46 15.57 3.03
CA ARG A 445 -2.13 16.72 2.40
C ARG A 445 -2.33 17.85 3.41
N PRO A 446 -2.03 19.10 3.03
CA PRO A 446 -2.31 20.26 3.87
C PRO A 446 -3.82 20.52 3.95
N VAL A 447 -4.30 20.79 5.15
CA VAL A 447 -5.72 20.95 5.45
C VAL A 447 -5.89 22.08 6.44
N THR A 448 -6.77 23.04 6.16
CA THR A 448 -7.14 24.07 7.13
C THR A 448 -8.37 23.59 7.91
N VAL A 449 -8.29 23.60 9.24
CA VAL A 449 -9.41 23.21 10.11
C VAL A 449 -9.83 24.37 10.99
N ASP A 450 -11.11 24.73 10.93
CA ASP A 450 -11.75 25.54 11.96
C ASP A 450 -12.15 24.65 13.15
N GLY A 451 -11.32 24.63 14.19
CA GLY A 451 -11.59 23.81 15.36
C GLY A 451 -12.79 24.29 16.19
N SER A 452 -13.32 25.50 15.96
CA SER A 452 -14.51 26.00 16.66
C SER A 452 -15.81 25.37 16.17
N ALA A 453 -15.82 24.87 14.92
CA ALA A 453 -16.94 24.15 14.32
C ALA A 453 -16.94 22.64 14.66
N VAL A 454 -15.93 22.15 15.40
CA VAL A 454 -15.75 20.74 15.72
C VAL A 454 -16.09 20.48 17.19
N SER A 455 -16.88 19.44 17.46
CA SER A 455 -17.12 18.95 18.82
C SER A 455 -15.96 18.05 19.26
N TRP A 456 -15.29 18.40 20.36
CA TRP A 456 -14.05 17.75 20.79
C TRP A 456 -14.21 16.90 22.05
N ALA A 457 -13.56 15.73 22.04
CA ALA A 457 -13.20 14.96 23.24
C ALA A 457 -11.69 14.69 23.25
N ALA A 458 -11.15 14.21 24.37
CA ALA A 458 -9.75 13.82 24.50
C ALA A 458 -9.62 12.31 24.73
N VAL A 459 -8.52 11.74 24.22
CA VAL A 459 -8.10 10.38 24.56
C VAL A 459 -6.65 10.41 25.02
N VAL A 460 -6.41 9.79 26.16
CA VAL A 460 -5.06 9.51 26.65
C VAL A 460 -4.78 8.03 26.46
N VAL A 461 -3.85 7.71 25.58
CA VAL A 461 -3.43 6.33 25.31
C VAL A 461 -2.12 6.04 26.03
N LEU A 462 -2.11 5.03 26.89
CA LEU A 462 -0.94 4.59 27.63
C LEU A 462 -0.29 3.40 26.95
N ASP A 463 0.95 3.54 26.49
CA ASP A 463 1.80 2.40 26.13
C ASP A 463 2.57 1.94 27.36
N HIS A 464 2.13 0.84 27.96
CA HIS A 464 2.75 0.28 29.15
C HIS A 464 2.94 -1.24 28.98
N PRO A 465 4.15 -1.79 29.21
CA PRO A 465 4.42 -3.22 28.96
C PRO A 465 3.69 -4.15 29.94
N ALA A 466 3.30 -3.66 31.12
CA ALA A 466 2.54 -4.40 32.13
C ALA A 466 1.61 -3.44 32.91
N PRO A 467 0.52 -2.93 32.32
CA PRO A 467 -0.29 -1.86 32.91
C PRO A 467 -0.86 -2.28 34.29
N PRO A 468 -0.92 -1.36 35.26
CA PRO A 468 -1.51 -1.66 36.57
C PRO A 468 -3.01 -1.92 36.43
N SER A 469 -3.52 -2.95 37.11
CA SER A 469 -4.92 -3.38 37.02
C SER A 469 -5.84 -2.55 37.92
N GLY A 470 -7.11 -2.38 37.55
CA GLY A 470 -8.11 -1.71 38.41
C GLY A 470 -7.79 -0.23 38.70
N VAL A 471 -7.09 0.45 37.79
CA VAL A 471 -6.92 1.91 37.86
C VAL A 471 -8.08 2.58 37.17
N GLU A 472 -8.88 3.31 37.96
CA GLU A 472 -10.01 4.08 37.46
C GLU A 472 -9.65 5.58 37.39
N PHE A 473 -10.06 6.22 36.31
CA PHE A 473 -9.94 7.66 36.08
C PHE A 473 -11.33 8.27 35.99
N THR A 474 -11.63 9.20 36.90
CA THR A 474 -12.93 9.87 36.97
C THR A 474 -12.87 11.26 36.32
N GLU A 475 -13.91 11.61 35.56
CA GLU A 475 -14.00 12.84 34.74
C GLU A 475 -14.79 13.99 35.40
N VAL A 476 -15.02 13.94 36.73
CA VAL A 476 -15.93 14.90 37.40
C VAL A 476 -15.43 16.35 37.26
N GLY A 477 -16.19 17.15 36.51
CA GLY A 477 -16.02 18.61 36.40
C GLY A 477 -15.05 19.09 35.32
N GLU A 478 -14.58 18.22 34.42
CA GLU A 478 -13.71 18.63 33.31
C GLU A 478 -14.52 19.22 32.13
N LYS A 479 -14.01 20.31 31.54
CA LYS A 479 -14.64 20.96 30.36
C LYS A 479 -14.48 20.17 29.06
N LEU A 480 -13.54 19.23 29.03
CA LEU A 480 -13.22 18.38 27.89
C LEU A 480 -13.29 16.95 28.39
N GLY A 481 -14.31 16.21 27.96
CA GLY A 481 -14.45 14.80 28.33
C GLY A 481 -13.22 14.02 27.85
N THR A 482 -12.65 13.20 28.73
CA THR A 482 -11.42 12.46 28.46
C THR A 482 -11.64 10.96 28.67
N VAL A 483 -11.20 10.16 27.72
CA VAL A 483 -11.12 8.69 27.87
C VAL A 483 -9.67 8.28 28.07
N VAL A 484 -9.42 7.36 28.99
CA VAL A 484 -8.08 6.81 29.22
C VAL A 484 -8.04 5.35 28.81
N LEU A 485 -7.17 5.02 27.87
CA LEU A 485 -7.03 3.69 27.29
C LEU A 485 -5.59 3.20 27.42
N ASP A 486 -5.39 1.88 27.44
CA ASP A 486 -4.10 1.33 27.05
C ASP A 486 -4.00 1.28 25.51
N ARG A 487 -2.80 1.05 24.96
CA ARG A 487 -2.63 0.97 23.51
C ARG A 487 -3.34 -0.23 22.88
N ARG A 488 -3.54 -1.31 23.64
CA ARG A 488 -4.23 -2.51 23.17
C ARG A 488 -5.71 -2.23 22.93
N ASP A 489 -6.33 -1.51 23.86
CA ASP A 489 -7.72 -1.09 23.85
C ASP A 489 -7.99 -0.10 22.72
N TRP A 490 -7.05 0.82 22.46
CA TRP A 490 -7.09 1.69 21.27
C TRP A 490 -7.11 0.88 19.97
N GLU A 491 -6.18 -0.07 19.82
CA GLU A 491 -6.13 -0.94 18.64
C GLU A 491 -7.37 -1.84 18.55
N PHE A 492 -7.88 -2.33 19.68
CA PHE A 492 -9.14 -3.09 19.75
C PHE A 492 -10.29 -2.32 19.14
N LEU A 493 -10.54 -1.07 19.53
CA LEU A 493 -11.67 -0.27 19.01
C LEU A 493 -11.61 -0.14 17.48
N PHE A 494 -10.43 0.13 16.94
CA PHE A 494 -10.23 0.24 15.49
C PHE A 494 -10.38 -1.11 14.77
N THR A 495 -9.90 -2.21 15.35
CA THR A 495 -10.11 -3.56 14.77
C THR A 495 -11.56 -4.03 14.89
N GLN A 496 -12.28 -3.60 15.92
CA GLN A 496 -13.66 -3.97 16.20
C GLN A 496 -14.64 -3.25 15.27
N LEU A 497 -14.44 -1.93 15.09
CA LEU A 497 -15.39 -1.08 14.36
C LEU A 497 -14.99 -0.82 12.91
N ARG A 498 -13.69 -0.90 12.57
CA ARG A 498 -13.15 -0.61 11.22
C ARG A 498 -13.70 0.68 10.60
N SER A 499 -13.82 1.74 11.41
CA SER A 499 -14.35 3.05 11.04
C SER A 499 -13.84 4.12 12.00
N THR A 500 -13.29 5.22 11.47
CA THR A 500 -12.92 6.36 12.33
C THR A 500 -14.17 7.03 12.89
N HIS A 501 -15.21 7.19 12.07
CA HIS A 501 -16.48 7.77 12.48
C HIS A 501 -17.07 7.00 13.68
N ALA A 502 -17.18 5.68 13.58
CA ALA A 502 -17.74 4.87 14.66
C ALA A 502 -16.88 4.90 15.94
N VAL A 503 -15.54 4.86 15.81
CA VAL A 503 -14.64 4.96 16.98
C VAL A 503 -14.76 6.35 17.65
N VAL A 504 -14.82 7.43 16.87
CA VAL A 504 -15.00 8.78 17.40
C VAL A 504 -16.36 8.93 18.09
N GLU A 505 -17.44 8.42 17.49
CA GLU A 505 -18.77 8.39 18.12
C GLU A 505 -18.76 7.63 19.46
N TYR A 506 -18.14 6.45 19.48
CA TYR A 506 -17.98 5.65 20.70
C TYR A 506 -17.22 6.42 21.79
N LEU A 507 -16.08 7.02 21.45
CA LEU A 507 -15.27 7.77 22.41
C LEU A 507 -16.03 8.98 22.97
N HIS A 508 -16.80 9.69 22.14
CA HIS A 508 -17.67 10.78 22.60
C HIS A 508 -18.77 10.28 23.52
N ARG A 509 -19.38 9.12 23.24
CA ARG A 509 -20.40 8.50 24.10
C ARG A 509 -19.87 8.24 25.51
N VAL A 510 -18.64 7.73 25.63
CA VAL A 510 -18.06 7.34 26.92
C VAL A 510 -17.15 8.39 27.56
N ALA A 511 -16.94 9.54 26.91
CA ALA A 511 -16.01 10.59 27.36
C ALA A 511 -16.37 11.26 28.70
N THR A 512 -17.59 11.03 29.20
CA THR A 512 -18.05 11.56 30.49
C THR A 512 -18.17 10.49 31.57
N GLU A 513 -17.90 9.23 31.22
CA GLU A 513 -17.96 8.09 32.11
C GLU A 513 -16.57 7.75 32.67
N PRO A 514 -16.47 7.15 33.87
CA PRO A 514 -15.19 6.67 34.39
C PRO A 514 -14.51 5.69 33.43
N SER A 515 -13.21 5.86 33.22
CA SER A 515 -12.40 4.95 32.40
C SER A 515 -11.59 4.03 33.31
N ARG A 516 -11.67 2.71 33.07
CA ARG A 516 -10.80 1.72 33.73
C ARG A 516 -9.74 1.24 32.76
N LEU A 517 -8.48 1.36 33.17
CA LEU A 517 -7.35 1.04 32.30
C LEU A 517 -7.29 -0.47 32.01
N GLY A 518 -7.37 -0.84 30.73
CA GLY A 518 -7.28 -2.23 30.29
C GLY A 518 -8.62 -2.98 30.24
N ASP A 519 -9.74 -2.31 30.57
CA ASP A 519 -11.07 -2.94 30.62
C ASP A 519 -11.98 -2.42 29.49
N GLU A 520 -11.44 -1.67 28.52
CA GLU A 520 -12.27 -1.06 27.46
C GLU A 520 -13.02 -2.08 26.59
N PRO A 521 -12.44 -3.25 26.24
CA PRO A 521 -13.20 -4.28 25.56
C PRO A 521 -14.44 -4.73 26.36
N GLU A 522 -14.35 -4.81 27.69
CA GLU A 522 -15.49 -5.17 28.54
C GLU A 522 -16.57 -4.08 28.50
N ARG A 523 -16.18 -2.82 28.70
CA ARG A 523 -17.09 -1.67 28.59
C ARG A 523 -17.75 -1.58 27.22
N TYR A 524 -17.01 -1.86 26.15
CA TYR A 524 -17.55 -1.92 24.80
C TYR A 524 -18.66 -2.97 24.69
N TYR A 525 -18.43 -4.19 25.17
CA TYR A 525 -19.41 -5.28 25.08
C TYR A 525 -20.62 -5.06 26.00
N GLU A 526 -20.44 -4.41 27.16
CA GLU A 526 -21.55 -3.96 28.00
C GLU A 526 -22.48 -3.00 27.24
N LEU A 527 -21.90 -2.01 26.55
CA LEU A 527 -22.65 -1.05 25.75
C LEU A 527 -23.26 -1.70 24.49
N ALA A 528 -22.56 -2.63 23.84
CA ALA A 528 -23.11 -3.40 22.72
C ALA A 528 -24.33 -4.23 23.15
N ALA A 529 -24.27 -4.90 24.30
CA ALA A 529 -25.41 -5.63 24.86
C ALA A 529 -26.54 -4.72 25.32
N ALA A 530 -26.25 -3.47 25.71
CA ALA A 530 -27.27 -2.47 25.99
C ALA A 530 -27.95 -1.99 24.70
N ASP A 531 -27.18 -1.74 23.63
CA ASP A 531 -27.70 -1.32 22.33
C ASP A 531 -28.58 -2.40 21.70
N GLU A 532 -28.18 -3.68 21.78
CA GLU A 532 -28.97 -4.82 21.29
C GLU A 532 -30.34 -4.94 22.01
N ARG A 533 -30.40 -4.57 23.29
CA ARG A 533 -31.64 -4.60 24.08
C ARG A 533 -32.47 -3.32 23.95
N ALA A 534 -31.91 -2.26 23.36
CA ALA A 534 -32.59 -0.99 23.23
C ALA A 534 -33.69 -1.07 22.16
N THR A 535 -34.82 -0.41 22.41
CA THR A 535 -35.84 -0.24 21.38
C THR A 535 -35.31 0.72 20.31
N PRO A 536 -35.43 0.39 19.00
CA PRO A 536 -35.10 1.32 17.93
C PRO A 536 -35.80 2.68 18.10
N GLY A 537 -35.07 3.75 17.80
CA GLY A 537 -35.67 5.09 17.70
C GLY A 537 -36.72 5.16 16.59
N SER A 538 -37.65 6.11 16.69
CA SER A 538 -38.60 6.37 15.62
C SER A 538 -37.90 6.93 14.38
N LEU A 539 -38.24 6.41 13.20
CA LEU A 539 -37.84 7.01 11.93
C LEU A 539 -38.55 8.34 11.71
N ASP A 540 -37.91 9.22 10.94
CA ASP A 540 -38.56 10.44 10.48
C ASP A 540 -39.78 10.09 9.63
N PRO A 541 -40.99 10.62 9.96
CA PRO A 541 -42.20 10.40 9.18
C PRO A 541 -42.05 10.69 7.68
N ALA A 542 -41.19 11.64 7.29
CA ALA A 542 -40.93 11.98 5.90
C ALA A 542 -40.18 10.88 5.13
N LEU A 543 -39.59 9.91 5.83
CA LEU A 543 -38.83 8.79 5.25
C LEU A 543 -39.60 7.47 5.24
N ILE A 544 -40.74 7.39 5.93
CA ILE A 544 -41.55 6.18 6.05
C ILE A 544 -42.11 5.79 4.66
N GLY A 545 -42.01 4.50 4.32
CA GLY A 545 -42.54 3.96 3.07
C GLY A 545 -41.65 4.10 1.84
N LEU A 546 -40.42 4.61 1.99
CA LEU A 546 -39.44 4.77 0.90
C LEU A 546 -38.55 3.55 0.67
N GLY A 547 -38.72 2.51 1.46
CA GLY A 547 -37.91 1.30 1.40
C GLY A 547 -38.18 0.37 2.58
N ILE A 548 -37.22 -0.52 2.83
CA ILE A 548 -37.27 -1.44 3.97
C ILE A 548 -36.71 -0.72 5.19
N GLU A 549 -37.49 -0.67 6.26
CA GLU A 549 -37.05 -0.14 7.54
C GLU A 549 -36.15 -1.16 8.22
N THR A 550 -34.91 -0.76 8.52
CA THR A 550 -33.94 -1.59 9.23
C THR A 550 -33.38 -0.83 10.41
N SER A 551 -33.16 -1.53 11.52
CA SER A 551 -32.46 -1.01 12.68
C SER A 551 -31.37 -2.01 13.08
N ALA A 552 -30.26 -1.49 13.58
CA ALA A 552 -29.15 -2.27 14.08
C ALA A 552 -28.57 -1.58 15.33
N PRO A 553 -27.93 -2.33 16.25
CA PRO A 553 -27.18 -1.75 17.36
C PRO A 553 -26.14 -0.76 16.85
N THR A 554 -25.93 0.33 17.60
CA THR A 554 -24.87 1.29 17.26
C THR A 554 -23.49 0.64 17.42
N LEU A 555 -23.31 -0.16 18.48
CA LEU A 555 -22.12 -0.97 18.70
C LEU A 555 -22.41 -2.45 18.41
N PRO A 556 -21.89 -3.03 17.30
CA PRO A 556 -22.09 -4.45 17.01
C PRO A 556 -21.23 -5.34 17.93
N SER A 557 -21.80 -6.43 18.44
CA SER A 557 -21.02 -7.41 19.21
C SER A 557 -19.98 -8.13 18.34
N ALA A 558 -20.37 -8.53 17.13
CA ALA A 558 -19.45 -9.15 16.18
C ALA A 558 -18.47 -8.10 15.63
N PRO A 559 -17.16 -8.40 15.51
CA PRO A 559 -16.22 -7.51 14.87
C PRO A 559 -16.64 -7.23 13.42
N ALA A 560 -16.41 -6.00 12.96
CA ALA A 560 -16.66 -5.59 11.59
C ALA A 560 -16.00 -6.53 10.58
N GLY A 561 -16.80 -7.10 9.67
CA GLY A 561 -16.36 -8.05 8.63
C GLY A 561 -16.27 -9.51 9.07
N SER A 562 -16.61 -9.86 10.32
CA SER A 562 -16.57 -11.24 10.82
C SER A 562 -17.55 -12.19 10.11
N ASP A 563 -18.61 -11.65 9.51
CA ASP A 563 -19.67 -12.32 8.77
C ASP A 563 -19.41 -12.37 7.25
N GLY A 564 -18.39 -11.66 6.75
CA GLY A 564 -18.06 -11.60 5.34
C GLY A 564 -16.93 -10.62 5.05
N ASP A 565 -15.69 -11.05 5.30
CA ASP A 565 -14.52 -10.16 5.24
C ASP A 565 -14.31 -9.54 3.85
N GLU A 566 -14.49 -10.31 2.76
CA GLU A 566 -14.42 -9.78 1.39
C GLU A 566 -15.49 -8.70 1.11
N ALA A 567 -16.71 -8.91 1.59
CA ALA A 567 -17.80 -7.94 1.44
C ALA A 567 -17.53 -6.66 2.26
N HIS A 568 -17.03 -6.78 3.47
CA HIS A 568 -16.66 -5.62 4.27
C HIS A 568 -15.45 -4.87 3.68
N GLU A 569 -14.43 -5.60 3.22
CA GLU A 569 -13.25 -5.04 2.56
C GLU A 569 -13.62 -4.25 1.29
N LEU A 570 -14.67 -4.64 0.56
CA LEU A 570 -15.15 -3.86 -0.58
C LEU A 570 -15.47 -2.41 -0.19
N VAL A 571 -16.17 -2.18 0.92
CA VAL A 571 -16.49 -0.82 1.40
C VAL A 571 -15.20 -0.04 1.72
N ARG A 572 -14.22 -0.70 2.32
CA ARG A 572 -12.90 -0.12 2.57
C ARG A 572 -12.18 0.28 1.27
N ILE A 573 -12.23 -0.59 0.25
CA ILE A 573 -11.63 -0.32 -1.06
C ILE A 573 -12.29 0.88 -1.74
N ILE A 574 -13.61 1.02 -1.65
CA ILE A 574 -14.36 2.18 -2.18
C ILE A 574 -13.88 3.48 -1.52
N LEU A 575 -13.74 3.49 -0.19
CA LEU A 575 -13.26 4.64 0.54
C LEU A 575 -11.83 5.02 0.13
N GLU A 576 -10.94 4.04 -0.02
CA GLU A 576 -9.57 4.25 -0.50
C GLU A 576 -9.51 4.77 -1.94
N ASP A 577 -10.37 4.27 -2.84
CA ASP A 577 -10.47 4.80 -4.19
C ASP A 577 -10.82 6.29 -4.17
N ILE A 578 -11.89 6.65 -3.47
CA ILE A 578 -12.34 8.04 -3.37
C ILE A 578 -11.26 8.92 -2.73
N ALA A 579 -10.58 8.41 -1.71
CA ALA A 579 -9.49 9.12 -1.03
C ALA A 579 -8.27 9.37 -1.92
N THR A 580 -8.08 8.57 -2.98
CA THR A 580 -6.92 8.65 -3.88
C THR A 580 -7.22 9.28 -5.25
N ILE A 581 -8.49 9.63 -5.53
CA ILE A 581 -8.86 10.37 -6.75
C ILE A 581 -8.03 11.67 -6.85
N PRO A 582 -7.39 11.94 -8.01
CA PRO A 582 -6.77 13.23 -8.28
C PRO A 582 -7.83 14.33 -8.33
N LEU A 583 -7.75 15.28 -7.41
CA LEU A 583 -8.65 16.44 -7.34
C LEU A 583 -7.81 17.71 -7.20
N ASP A 584 -8.38 18.82 -7.67
CA ASP A 584 -7.89 20.17 -7.42
C ASP A 584 -7.91 20.52 -5.93
N ASP A 585 -7.02 21.41 -5.50
CA ASP A 585 -6.90 21.84 -4.10
C ASP A 585 -8.21 22.41 -3.55
N ALA A 586 -9.03 23.03 -4.41
CA ALA A 586 -10.33 23.59 -4.04
C ALA A 586 -11.36 22.53 -3.60
N LYS A 587 -11.22 21.26 -4.03
CA LYS A 587 -12.16 20.16 -3.71
C LYS A 587 -11.68 19.22 -2.62
N GLN A 588 -10.57 19.55 -1.96
CA GLN A 588 -9.99 18.76 -0.89
C GLN A 588 -10.92 18.65 0.32
N ASP A 589 -11.62 19.75 0.63
CA ASP A 589 -12.56 19.83 1.74
C ASP A 589 -13.82 19.01 1.44
N ASP A 590 -14.35 19.12 0.22
CA ASP A 590 -15.48 18.33 -0.26
C ASP A 590 -15.19 16.83 -0.18
N ARG A 591 -13.99 16.41 -0.60
CA ARG A 591 -13.57 15.00 -0.48
C ARG A 591 -13.60 14.51 0.96
N ARG A 592 -13.06 15.29 1.90
CA ARG A 592 -13.07 14.90 3.33
C ARG A 592 -14.48 14.82 3.89
N ARG A 593 -15.36 15.74 3.49
CA ARG A 593 -16.78 15.70 3.85
C ARG A 593 -17.45 14.44 3.30
N VAL A 594 -17.28 14.13 2.02
CA VAL A 594 -17.81 12.92 1.38
C VAL A 594 -17.31 11.65 2.06
N LEU A 595 -16.00 11.56 2.34
CA LEU A 595 -15.43 10.41 3.04
C LEU A 595 -16.01 10.27 4.45
N ALA A 596 -16.20 11.37 5.18
CA ALA A 596 -16.77 11.33 6.52
C ALA A 596 -18.23 10.84 6.50
N SER A 597 -19.01 11.26 5.51
CA SER A 597 -20.38 10.81 5.32
C SER A 597 -20.44 9.34 4.92
N LEU A 598 -19.56 8.87 4.03
CA LEU A 598 -19.47 7.45 3.67
C LEU A 598 -19.02 6.58 4.85
N ASP A 599 -18.03 7.03 5.63
CA ASP A 599 -17.58 6.34 6.86
C ASP A 599 -18.64 6.39 7.98
N SER A 600 -19.64 7.28 7.90
CA SER A 600 -20.77 7.29 8.83
C SER A 600 -21.80 6.16 8.60
N LEU A 601 -21.67 5.40 7.51
CA LEU A 601 -22.50 4.23 7.27
C LEU A 601 -22.36 3.25 8.46
N PRO A 602 -23.47 2.89 9.14
CA PRO A 602 -23.43 2.05 10.33
C PRO A 602 -22.68 0.75 10.07
N VAL A 603 -21.80 0.36 11.01
CA VAL A 603 -20.89 -0.78 10.85
C VAL A 603 -21.65 -2.06 10.49
N ALA A 604 -22.82 -2.28 11.12
CA ALA A 604 -23.67 -3.44 10.89
C ALA A 604 -24.18 -3.57 9.44
N HIS A 605 -24.28 -2.49 8.68
CA HIS A 605 -24.79 -2.51 7.30
C HIS A 605 -23.69 -2.63 6.24
N ARG A 606 -22.41 -2.56 6.62
CA ARG A 606 -21.29 -2.55 5.68
C ARG A 606 -21.10 -3.89 4.97
N THR A 607 -21.21 -5.00 5.70
CA THR A 607 -21.12 -6.34 5.10
C THR A 607 -22.29 -6.58 4.13
N ASP A 608 -23.52 -6.25 4.54
CA ASP A 608 -24.71 -6.38 3.69
C ASP A 608 -24.64 -5.53 2.40
N LEU A 609 -24.11 -4.31 2.51
CA LEU A 609 -23.83 -3.47 1.33
C LEU A 609 -22.79 -4.12 0.44
N GLY A 610 -21.67 -4.57 1.00
CA GLY A 610 -20.62 -5.25 0.26
C GLY A 610 -21.12 -6.47 -0.50
N ALA A 611 -21.89 -7.32 0.19
CA ALA A 611 -22.48 -8.53 -0.39
C ALA A 611 -23.44 -8.18 -1.54
N PHE A 612 -24.28 -7.14 -1.37
CA PHE A 612 -25.14 -6.64 -2.44
C PHE A 612 -24.37 -6.20 -3.67
N LEU A 613 -23.28 -5.44 -3.49
CA LEU A 613 -22.48 -4.95 -4.60
C LEU A 613 -21.74 -6.09 -5.33
N LEU A 614 -21.21 -7.07 -4.60
CA LEU A 614 -20.56 -8.26 -5.19
C LEU A 614 -21.56 -9.12 -5.96
N ASP A 615 -22.74 -9.39 -5.39
CA ASP A 615 -23.82 -10.12 -6.06
C ASP A 615 -24.32 -9.37 -7.31
N ALA A 616 -24.46 -8.04 -7.23
CA ALA A 616 -24.80 -7.21 -8.37
C ALA A 616 -23.73 -7.31 -9.47
N PHE A 617 -22.43 -7.30 -9.13
CA PHE A 617 -21.36 -7.51 -10.10
C PHE A 617 -21.47 -8.85 -10.83
N GLU A 618 -21.68 -9.94 -10.08
CA GLU A 618 -21.80 -11.28 -10.66
C GLU A 618 -22.99 -11.33 -11.64
N LYS A 619 -24.14 -10.78 -11.24
CA LYS A 619 -25.35 -10.76 -12.06
C LYS A 619 -25.25 -9.87 -13.29
N LEU A 620 -24.56 -8.73 -13.19
CA LEU A 620 -24.46 -7.73 -14.26
C LEU A 620 -23.31 -7.98 -15.24
N SER A 621 -22.36 -8.85 -14.90
CA SER A 621 -21.23 -9.22 -15.78
C SER A 621 -21.64 -9.99 -17.04
N ASN A 622 -22.85 -10.56 -17.09
CA ASN A 622 -23.33 -11.43 -18.18
C ASN A 622 -24.29 -10.73 -19.16
N VAL A 623 -24.23 -9.40 -19.28
CA VAL A 623 -25.17 -8.63 -20.10
C VAL A 623 -24.72 -8.56 -21.56
N GLN A 624 -25.68 -8.58 -22.50
CA GLN A 624 -25.42 -8.44 -23.93
C GLN A 624 -24.79 -7.08 -24.25
N GLU A 625 -23.82 -7.08 -25.17
CA GLU A 625 -23.15 -5.89 -25.69
C GLU A 625 -24.17 -4.83 -26.16
N GLY A 626 -23.95 -3.56 -25.80
CA GLY A 626 -24.83 -2.44 -26.12
C GLY A 626 -26.05 -2.28 -25.22
N LYS A 627 -26.13 -3.00 -24.08
CA LYS A 627 -27.14 -2.78 -23.03
C LYS A 627 -26.46 -2.50 -21.70
N THR A 628 -26.78 -1.35 -21.10
CA THR A 628 -26.36 -1.04 -19.74
C THR A 628 -27.43 -1.49 -18.74
N ARG A 629 -27.06 -2.30 -17.77
CA ARG A 629 -27.91 -2.65 -16.61
C ARG A 629 -27.32 -2.07 -15.33
N TRP A 630 -28.22 -1.83 -14.38
CA TRP A 630 -27.92 -1.13 -13.14
C TRP A 630 -28.53 -1.86 -11.95
N ALA A 631 -27.83 -1.83 -10.83
CA ALA A 631 -28.39 -2.18 -9.52
C ALA A 631 -27.98 -1.08 -8.54
N PHE A 632 -28.94 -0.54 -7.79
CA PHE A 632 -28.69 0.53 -6.82
C PHE A 632 -29.23 0.14 -5.44
N ARG A 633 -28.58 0.65 -4.41
CA ARG A 633 -29.05 0.66 -3.02
C ARG A 633 -28.81 2.04 -2.42
N THR A 634 -29.84 2.60 -1.83
CA THR A 634 -29.78 3.91 -1.17
C THR A 634 -30.07 3.73 0.32
N PHE A 635 -29.22 4.32 1.16
CA PHE A 635 -29.40 4.44 2.59
C PHE A 635 -29.90 5.84 2.91
N LEU A 636 -31.07 5.87 3.53
CA LEU A 636 -31.67 7.06 4.10
C LEU A 636 -31.53 6.96 5.62
N SER A 637 -30.89 7.95 6.22
CA SER A 637 -30.82 8.08 7.68
C SER A 637 -31.60 9.32 8.11
N ALA A 638 -31.53 9.71 9.39
CA ALA A 638 -32.27 10.84 9.97
C ALA A 638 -32.17 12.13 9.10
N ALA A 639 -33.14 13.03 9.24
CA ALA A 639 -33.27 14.22 8.39
C ALA A 639 -32.04 15.14 8.36
N ASP A 640 -31.17 15.07 9.37
CA ASP A 640 -29.94 15.85 9.51
C ASP A 640 -28.68 15.16 8.95
N ARG A 641 -28.81 13.95 8.39
CA ARG A 641 -27.68 13.15 7.88
C ARG A 641 -27.66 13.11 6.36
N ASP A 642 -26.51 12.77 5.78
CA ASP A 642 -26.40 12.64 4.33
C ASP A 642 -27.07 11.36 3.78
N GLN A 643 -27.48 11.42 2.51
CA GLN A 643 -28.03 10.26 1.79
C GLN A 643 -26.89 9.58 1.07
N LEU A 644 -26.74 8.27 1.27
CA LEU A 644 -25.67 7.48 0.68
C LEU A 644 -26.26 6.50 -0.33
N SER A 645 -25.77 6.55 -1.56
CA SER A 645 -26.25 5.73 -2.66
C SER A 645 -25.09 4.96 -3.26
N PHE A 646 -25.28 3.66 -3.47
CA PHE A 646 -24.28 2.78 -4.04
C PHE A 646 -24.90 2.01 -5.19
N GLY A 647 -24.16 1.83 -6.28
CA GLY A 647 -24.65 1.04 -7.39
C GLY A 647 -23.56 0.35 -8.18
N VAL A 648 -24.00 -0.56 -9.04
CA VAL A 648 -23.19 -1.27 -10.02
C VAL A 648 -23.82 -1.07 -11.40
N ALA A 649 -23.00 -0.73 -12.38
CA ALA A 649 -23.38 -0.73 -13.79
C ALA A 649 -22.60 -1.78 -14.57
N SER A 650 -23.19 -2.37 -15.61
CA SER A 650 -22.53 -3.40 -16.43
C SER A 650 -21.37 -2.88 -17.28
N GLU A 651 -21.32 -1.58 -17.56
CA GLU A 651 -20.26 -0.93 -18.34
C GLU A 651 -20.11 0.54 -17.97
N PHE A 652 -18.91 1.10 -18.18
CA PHE A 652 -18.64 2.52 -18.02
C PHE A 652 -18.47 3.22 -19.37
N GLY A 653 -19.10 4.39 -19.51
CA GLY A 653 -19.01 5.26 -20.66
C GLY A 653 -19.62 6.63 -20.34
N GLU A 654 -19.56 7.55 -21.29
CA GLU A 654 -20.10 8.91 -21.11
C GLU A 654 -21.61 8.87 -20.79
N GLN A 655 -22.37 8.05 -21.52
CA GLN A 655 -23.80 7.86 -21.26
C GLN A 655 -24.08 7.29 -19.87
N THR A 656 -23.31 6.30 -19.42
CA THR A 656 -23.39 5.74 -18.04
C THR A 656 -23.14 6.84 -17.02
N ARG A 657 -22.03 7.57 -17.15
CA ARG A 657 -21.66 8.67 -16.24
C ARG A 657 -22.79 9.69 -16.13
N ASP A 658 -23.28 10.19 -17.26
CA ASP A 658 -24.30 11.24 -17.28
C ASP A 658 -25.63 10.73 -16.71
N SER A 659 -26.03 9.50 -17.06
CA SER A 659 -27.23 8.83 -16.51
C SER A 659 -27.16 8.68 -15.00
N PHE A 660 -25.99 8.29 -14.48
CA PHE A 660 -25.75 8.20 -13.04
C PHE A 660 -25.86 9.56 -12.34
N HIS A 661 -25.31 10.62 -12.92
CA HIS A 661 -25.46 11.97 -12.39
C HIS A 661 -26.92 12.44 -12.36
N TYR A 662 -27.69 12.20 -13.42
CA TYR A 662 -29.12 12.54 -13.46
C TYR A 662 -29.93 11.74 -12.45
N TRP A 663 -29.66 10.44 -12.34
CA TRP A 663 -30.28 9.60 -11.31
C TRP A 663 -30.01 10.15 -9.91
N LEU A 664 -28.76 10.52 -9.61
CA LEU A 664 -28.39 11.06 -8.30
C LEU A 664 -29.07 12.42 -8.05
N ARG A 665 -29.17 13.29 -9.06
CA ARG A 665 -29.90 14.57 -8.97
C ARG A 665 -31.37 14.36 -8.67
N LEU A 666 -32.02 13.39 -9.32
CA LEU A 666 -33.41 13.05 -9.04
C LEU A 666 -33.56 12.61 -7.57
N ARG A 667 -32.71 11.70 -7.08
CA ARG A 667 -32.79 11.24 -5.69
C ARG A 667 -32.53 12.37 -4.68
N HIS A 668 -31.62 13.29 -5.00
CA HIS A 668 -31.40 14.48 -4.19
C HIS A 668 -32.66 15.37 -4.17
N HIS A 669 -33.24 15.67 -5.35
CA HIS A 669 -34.46 16.46 -5.49
C HIS A 669 -35.63 15.88 -4.69
N GLU A 670 -35.90 14.57 -4.84
CA GLU A 670 -36.95 13.86 -4.10
C GLU A 670 -36.74 13.95 -2.59
N ARG A 671 -35.49 13.90 -2.13
CA ARG A 671 -35.15 14.02 -0.71
C ARG A 671 -35.41 15.43 -0.19
N VAL A 672 -34.89 16.44 -0.88
CA VAL A 672 -35.06 17.86 -0.51
C VAL A 672 -36.55 18.21 -0.48
N GLY A 673 -37.32 17.79 -1.50
CA GLY A 673 -38.76 18.04 -1.56
C GLY A 673 -39.56 17.43 -0.41
N ARG A 674 -39.06 16.36 0.24
CA ARG A 674 -39.71 15.71 1.38
C ARG A 674 -39.31 16.31 2.73
N ILE A 675 -38.02 16.61 2.91
CA ILE A 675 -37.46 17.03 4.20
C ILE A 675 -37.60 18.55 4.40
N GLY A 676 -37.56 19.37 3.33
CA GLY A 676 -37.68 20.82 3.40
C GLY A 676 -36.36 21.57 3.15
N ASP A 677 -36.11 22.67 3.87
CA ASP A 677 -34.87 23.45 3.75
C ASP A 677 -33.68 22.66 4.29
N THR A 678 -32.79 22.29 3.38
CA THR A 678 -31.67 21.40 3.61
C THR A 678 -30.41 21.96 2.96
N SER A 679 -30.18 23.26 3.09
CA SER A 679 -29.00 23.96 2.56
C SER A 679 -27.66 23.26 2.88
N ASP A 680 -27.62 22.43 3.93
CA ASP A 680 -26.47 21.63 4.33
C ASP A 680 -26.54 20.13 4.00
N LEU A 681 -27.60 19.59 3.39
CA LEU A 681 -27.65 18.16 3.07
C LEU A 681 -26.91 17.83 1.78
N ILE A 682 -26.20 16.70 1.81
CA ILE A 682 -25.56 16.12 0.63
C ILE A 682 -26.19 14.76 0.30
N THR A 683 -26.34 14.49 -0.98
CA THR A 683 -26.60 13.17 -1.54
C THR A 683 -25.36 12.70 -2.27
N ILE A 684 -24.78 11.60 -1.79
CA ILE A 684 -23.54 11.01 -2.29
C ILE A 684 -23.88 9.73 -3.03
N GLY A 685 -23.42 9.62 -4.26
CA GLY A 685 -23.51 8.42 -5.09
C GLY A 685 -22.13 7.83 -5.33
N VAL A 686 -22.01 6.52 -5.18
CA VAL A 686 -20.89 5.71 -5.61
C VAL A 686 -21.38 4.70 -6.65
N LEU A 687 -20.73 4.65 -7.80
CA LEU A 687 -21.00 3.70 -8.87
C LEU A 687 -19.76 2.86 -9.13
N LEU A 688 -19.92 1.54 -9.12
CA LEU A 688 -18.89 0.59 -9.49
C LEU A 688 -19.16 0.03 -10.89
N THR A 689 -18.12 -0.08 -11.71
CA THR A 689 -18.25 -0.60 -13.09
C THR A 689 -17.13 -1.59 -13.40
N PRO A 690 -17.41 -2.73 -14.08
CA PRO A 690 -16.39 -3.70 -14.43
C PRO A 690 -15.25 -3.08 -15.24
N ARG A 691 -14.02 -3.54 -15.01
CA ARG A 691 -12.90 -3.21 -15.90
C ARG A 691 -12.60 -4.37 -16.83
N PRO A 692 -12.39 -4.10 -18.13
CA PRO A 692 -12.06 -5.13 -19.11
C PRO A 692 -10.58 -5.58 -19.03
N ASP A 693 -9.74 -4.92 -18.24
CA ASP A 693 -8.29 -5.15 -18.21
C ASP A 693 -7.84 -6.26 -17.25
N GLU A 694 -8.78 -6.90 -16.54
CA GLU A 694 -8.58 -7.99 -15.56
C GLU A 694 -7.68 -7.65 -14.35
N TYR A 695 -7.01 -6.49 -14.33
CA TYR A 695 -6.14 -6.05 -13.24
C TYR A 695 -6.91 -5.64 -11.99
N ARG A 696 -8.16 -5.21 -12.18
CA ARG A 696 -9.06 -4.88 -11.09
C ARG A 696 -10.47 -5.29 -11.49
N ARG A 697 -11.23 -5.80 -10.51
CA ARG A 697 -12.61 -6.23 -10.75
C ARG A 697 -13.53 -5.05 -11.15
N TRP A 698 -13.25 -3.83 -10.69
CA TRP A 698 -14.05 -2.64 -10.99
C TRP A 698 -13.27 -1.32 -10.93
N ASP A 699 -13.84 -0.28 -11.55
CA ASP A 699 -13.53 1.12 -11.29
C ASP A 699 -14.61 1.75 -10.39
N THR A 700 -14.23 2.80 -9.66
CA THR A 700 -15.11 3.52 -8.73
C THR A 700 -15.34 4.94 -9.24
N THR A 701 -16.59 5.27 -9.53
CA THR A 701 -17.04 6.63 -9.85
C THR A 701 -17.82 7.19 -8.66
N MET A 702 -17.58 8.45 -8.30
CA MET A 702 -18.30 9.11 -7.21
C MET A 702 -18.85 10.46 -7.68
N ALA A 703 -20.06 10.78 -7.23
CA ALA A 703 -20.67 12.08 -7.38
C ALA A 703 -21.32 12.50 -6.05
N ALA A 704 -21.29 13.79 -5.76
CA ALA A 704 -21.95 14.38 -4.60
C ALA A 704 -22.74 15.61 -5.03
N ILE A 705 -23.94 15.77 -4.47
CA ILE A 705 -24.86 16.86 -4.79
C ILE A 705 -25.35 17.45 -3.48
N GLY A 706 -25.23 18.76 -3.34
CA GLY A 706 -25.82 19.52 -2.24
C GLY A 706 -26.46 20.80 -2.78
N GLY A 707 -27.38 21.37 -2.00
CA GLY A 707 -28.13 22.56 -2.39
C GLY A 707 -29.22 22.27 -3.43
N ASP A 708 -29.43 23.20 -4.36
CA ASP A 708 -30.43 23.00 -5.41
C ASP A 708 -29.94 21.96 -6.44
N SER A 709 -30.78 20.95 -6.69
CA SER A 709 -30.59 19.94 -7.74
C SER A 709 -30.46 20.54 -9.16
N GLY A 710 -31.01 21.74 -9.37
CA GLY A 710 -31.08 22.39 -10.68
C GLY A 710 -32.01 21.70 -11.68
N LEU A 711 -32.82 20.74 -11.22
CA LEU A 711 -33.81 20.06 -12.05
C LEU A 711 -35.07 20.92 -12.19
N THR A 712 -35.56 21.07 -13.42
CA THR A 712 -36.88 21.64 -13.67
C THR A 712 -37.97 20.60 -13.45
N GLU A 713 -39.23 21.01 -13.30
CA GLU A 713 -40.36 20.07 -13.19
C GLU A 713 -40.47 19.14 -14.42
N GLU A 714 -40.09 19.63 -15.60
CA GLU A 714 -40.05 18.82 -16.83
C GLU A 714 -38.93 17.77 -16.78
N ASP A 715 -37.76 18.12 -16.24
CA ASP A 715 -36.66 17.17 -16.05
C ASP A 715 -37.06 16.09 -15.05
N VAL A 716 -37.66 16.47 -13.92
CA VAL A 716 -38.13 15.53 -12.90
C VAL A 716 -39.11 14.52 -13.51
N ALA A 717 -40.14 14.98 -14.23
CA ALA A 717 -41.12 14.09 -14.85
C ALA A 717 -40.49 13.08 -15.83
N ARG A 718 -39.52 13.51 -16.63
CA ARG A 718 -38.78 12.62 -17.55
C ARG A 718 -37.88 11.63 -16.82
N LEU A 719 -37.21 12.08 -15.76
CA LEU A 719 -36.32 11.23 -14.97
C LEU A 719 -37.11 10.19 -14.15
N GLU A 720 -38.30 10.53 -13.67
CA GLU A 720 -39.21 9.60 -12.99
C GLU A 720 -39.74 8.51 -13.93
N GLU A 721 -39.97 8.83 -15.21
CA GLU A 721 -40.33 7.84 -16.24
C GLU A 721 -39.18 6.84 -16.50
N LEU A 722 -37.93 7.34 -16.51
CA LEU A 722 -36.73 6.52 -16.73
C LEU A 722 -36.32 5.70 -15.49
N TRP A 723 -36.48 6.29 -14.30
CA TRP A 723 -36.11 5.70 -13.02
C TRP A 723 -37.29 5.75 -12.05
N PRO A 724 -38.33 4.94 -12.27
CA PRO A 724 -39.46 4.90 -11.37
C PRO A 724 -38.99 4.51 -9.98
N THR A 725 -39.49 5.21 -8.96
CA THR A 725 -39.26 4.82 -7.57
C THR A 725 -39.85 3.42 -7.37
N PRO A 726 -39.05 2.43 -6.92
CA PRO A 726 -39.56 1.08 -6.73
C PRO A 726 -40.75 1.10 -5.78
N LEU A 727 -41.83 0.40 -6.13
CA LEU A 727 -42.93 0.17 -5.19
C LEU A 727 -42.38 -0.59 -3.97
N PRO A 728 -42.81 -0.26 -2.74
CA PRO A 728 -42.46 -1.06 -1.57
C PRO A 728 -42.90 -2.51 -1.83
N GLN A 729 -41.96 -3.47 -1.77
CA GLN A 729 -42.27 -4.90 -1.84
C GLN A 729 -42.72 -5.43 -0.49
#